data_AF-A0A9C8WTC1-F1
#
_entry.id   AF-A0A9C8WTC1-F1
#
_cell.length_a   1.000
_cell.length_b   1.000
_cell.length_c   1.000
_cell.angle_alpha   90.00
_cell.angle_beta   90.00
_cell.angle_gamma   90.00
#
_symmetry.space_group_name_H-M   'P 1'
#
loop_
_entity.id
_entity.type
_entity.pdbx_description
1 polymer ?
#
loop_
_entity_poly.entity_id
_entity_poly.type
_entity_poly.pdbx_seq_one_letter_code
_entity_poly.pdbx_strand_id
1 'polypeptide(L)'
;MEILPKIPCLKTPRMEIFTCNPVLPVLIRGVLIRFIPIGTAPLMTWAHSAVPMYFQQTRCLPARIDMKKSMFPGLLPVLCLLLLASACSSGTASAAILKVPAQYDTIAGGLAAASAGDTVRVAAGTYFEHITLKAGVVLEGGWNADFTSRDTASFASVIDGAREKGSVVIGANDAVLDGFTVIHGSLLEKDGESVGSGIYSKETSPIIRNNIVRDNEPSGIFCETSTARITGNRIYNNAQAGIYMQKGSSLKISGNTIWENTYSGIGSSKKPNSQFEIYNNTIFKNKRSGINAESATGIIRNNLIYENKRSGIRCVPMPVKIYNNTIVGSGWSGILVEDPTAIPSIKNNIITFNVDAGIRAHGKGFDHNLVFANGETGACDPTFLWCVKPQFGGFGDERSYLRTRNIIADPLFVDLAGHDYHLKAGSPAIDAGDKKAEFNDINFPPSMGTTRNDMGVYGGPMALAEKRKGNARPQAVAGPDIEVFVGRRAILNGRQSLDPDGDALTYQWTLVQKPEASKAKLIRPDRVKTAFKADVAGTYVARLVVTDRLGLSSEAQTVTVTVPANRPPLANISEVLSQVSAGDVITLYGSASKDPEGAPLSYQWSLLYKPANSQATLSGQGVDSSLQLDVDGSYVVQLIVNDGTFDSLPVTVTISTKNPVTAGIRRVPEEYPTIQSALDAAQDGDDIIVQKGRYKELVVLDKSVNLIGKDWPIIDGGRQKGNKNTISIFYLGDRAGKVEGFVITGGGSGELGHGINIWDSSPDVFNNKIVGNNHGMGIHGSPSLTAKTKVHGNLIYDNLVGIGNGKDSTAHIYNNRVFDNKIVGIGSRGKAKPRIEANYIYGNRLGIGAREVASPQIKGNHIFKNVDGIVISPLSTIKKFAFDDILIENNLVVNNDHVGIGITSFNLSKVFIKGNTIHSNNTGNRKIRGGGLVLGYPQPATYTVVVEENIITNNKVAGIVNYLGPDNFQQAGANLLNDRNNVWGNTVNYLNCQAGGHGLCQDPNFTGLDAENMQKSREKPVDGAAVDIGYQFNESDFSELPPEEKAAL
;
A
#
# COMPACT_ATOMS: atom_id res chain seq x y z
N MET A 1 16.73 36.66 -47.71
CA MET A 1 17.04 36.49 -46.27
C MET A 1 17.86 35.19 -46.09
N GLU A 2 19.12 35.05 -46.50
CA GLU A 2 20.28 35.99 -46.56
C GLU A 2 20.77 36.42 -45.17
N ILE A 3 22.07 36.47 -44.83
CA ILE A 3 23.34 36.19 -45.59
C ILE A 3 24.49 35.74 -44.62
N LEU A 4 25.68 35.36 -45.13
CA LEU A 4 26.86 34.78 -44.43
C LEU A 4 28.18 35.53 -44.84
N PRO A 5 29.47 35.15 -44.56
CA PRO A 5 30.07 33.93 -43.94
C PRO A 5 31.42 34.05 -43.11
N LYS A 6 31.91 32.91 -42.56
CA LYS A 6 33.35 32.50 -42.26
C LYS A 6 34.14 33.22 -41.10
N ILE A 7 35.02 32.62 -40.26
CA ILE A 7 36.06 31.52 -40.29
C ILE A 7 37.44 32.03 -40.78
N PRO A 8 38.62 31.88 -40.08
CA PRO A 8 39.15 30.62 -39.45
C PRO A 8 40.06 30.66 -38.15
N CYS A 9 40.30 29.45 -37.60
CA CYS A 9 41.44 28.80 -36.89
C CYS A 9 42.64 29.52 -36.19
N LEU A 10 43.08 28.93 -35.05
CA LEU A 10 44.49 28.52 -34.81
C LEU A 10 44.61 27.35 -33.78
N LYS A 11 45.84 26.89 -33.42
CA LYS A 11 46.11 25.44 -33.19
C LYS A 11 47.43 25.08 -32.43
N THR A 12 47.37 24.19 -31.40
CA THR A 12 48.42 23.19 -30.94
C THR A 12 49.80 23.63 -30.35
N PRO A 13 50.67 22.75 -29.77
CA PRO A 13 50.51 21.46 -29.01
C PRO A 13 51.50 21.17 -27.80
N ARG A 14 51.25 20.07 -27.03
CA ARG A 14 52.24 19.20 -26.29
C ARG A 14 53.01 19.84 -25.09
N MET A 15 53.74 19.12 -24.20
CA MET A 15 54.24 17.72 -24.14
C MET A 15 54.24 17.13 -22.69
N GLU A 16 54.71 15.88 -22.51
CA GLU A 16 54.74 15.07 -21.26
C GLU A 16 56.13 15.00 -20.59
N ILE A 17 56.22 14.51 -19.33
CA ILE A 17 57.12 13.41 -18.83
C ILE A 17 57.39 13.46 -17.29
N PHE A 18 57.55 12.25 -16.72
CA PHE A 18 57.86 11.84 -15.33
C PHE A 18 59.09 12.50 -14.66
N THR A 19 59.12 12.59 -13.31
CA THR A 19 59.87 11.63 -12.43
C THR A 19 59.71 11.83 -10.90
N CYS A 20 60.15 10.81 -10.18
CA CYS A 20 60.20 10.48 -8.74
C CYS A 20 60.39 11.58 -7.65
N ASN A 21 59.64 11.42 -6.54
CA ASN A 21 60.07 11.08 -5.15
C ASN A 21 61.60 11.13 -4.82
N PRO A 22 62.09 11.42 -3.57
CA PRO A 22 61.39 11.19 -2.27
C PRO A 22 61.80 12.04 -1.00
N VAL A 23 61.21 11.67 0.16
CA VAL A 23 61.65 11.89 1.59
C VAL A 23 61.42 13.26 2.31
N LEU A 24 61.12 13.12 3.63
CA LEU A 24 60.99 14.05 4.79
C LEU A 24 62.34 14.75 5.20
N PRO A 25 62.52 15.45 6.38
CA PRO A 25 61.64 15.80 7.54
C PRO A 25 61.74 17.28 8.06
N VAL A 26 61.22 17.52 9.29
CA VAL A 26 61.52 18.63 10.25
C VAL A 26 60.75 19.96 9.99
N LEU A 27 59.76 20.47 10.78
CA LEU A 27 59.50 20.65 12.23
C LEU A 27 59.99 22.01 12.81
N ILE A 28 59.10 22.84 13.41
CA ILE A 28 59.26 23.68 14.65
C ILE A 28 58.40 25.00 14.73
N ARG A 29 57.50 25.05 15.74
CA ARG A 29 56.98 26.17 16.61
C ARG A 29 56.37 27.51 16.08
N GLY A 30 55.38 27.99 16.87
CA GLY A 30 55.01 29.42 17.11
C GLY A 30 53.55 29.79 16.77
N VAL A 31 52.49 29.62 17.59
CA VAL A 31 52.18 29.94 19.02
C VAL A 31 51.78 31.41 19.29
N LEU A 32 50.46 31.66 19.42
CA LEU A 32 49.72 32.43 20.47
C LEU A 32 48.26 32.63 19.96
N ILE A 33 47.14 32.30 20.64
CA ILE A 33 46.65 32.35 22.04
C ILE A 33 46.00 33.68 22.45
N ARG A 34 44.68 33.64 22.71
CA ARG A 34 43.96 34.35 23.80
C ARG A 34 42.85 33.44 24.35
N PHE A 35 42.40 33.68 25.59
CA PHE A 35 41.90 32.61 26.48
C PHE A 35 41.01 33.16 27.62
N ILE A 36 39.89 32.47 27.95
CA ILE A 36 39.09 32.51 29.22
C ILE A 36 38.61 33.92 29.72
N PRO A 37 37.96 34.15 30.89
CA PRO A 37 37.51 33.30 32.04
C PRO A 37 35.97 33.35 32.32
N ILE A 38 35.37 32.91 33.45
CA ILE A 38 35.35 31.63 34.24
C ILE A 38 34.17 31.73 35.26
N GLY A 39 33.49 30.63 35.62
CA GLY A 39 32.68 30.53 36.85
C GLY A 39 31.61 29.41 36.87
N THR A 40 31.38 28.57 37.89
CA THR A 40 32.09 28.11 39.12
C THR A 40 31.12 27.14 39.84
N ALA A 41 31.61 26.14 40.60
CA ALA A 41 30.79 25.09 41.26
C ALA A 41 30.90 25.10 42.80
N PRO A 42 30.07 24.32 43.53
CA PRO A 42 30.56 23.17 44.34
C PRO A 42 29.54 22.01 44.48
N LEU A 43 29.76 20.82 45.07
CA LEU A 43 30.84 19.85 45.32
C LEU A 43 30.21 18.70 46.16
N MET A 44 30.44 17.43 45.80
CA MET A 44 30.63 16.24 46.68
C MET A 44 30.69 14.97 45.78
N THR A 45 31.88 14.40 45.48
CA THR A 45 32.54 13.25 46.17
C THR A 45 31.71 11.96 46.19
N TRP A 46 32.17 10.78 45.70
CA TRP A 46 33.49 10.30 45.23
C TRP A 46 33.28 8.94 44.47
N ALA A 47 34.22 8.17 43.88
CA ALA A 47 35.69 8.15 43.74
C ALA A 47 36.11 7.25 42.52
N HIS A 48 37.42 7.16 42.23
CA HIS A 48 38.14 6.18 41.36
C HIS A 48 37.86 6.12 39.83
N SER A 49 38.83 5.80 38.95
CA SER A 49 40.05 6.56 38.58
C SER A 49 40.85 5.89 37.43
N ALA A 50 41.30 6.69 36.42
CA ALA A 50 42.25 6.38 35.31
C ALA A 50 41.84 5.30 34.26
N VAL A 51 41.96 5.41 32.91
CA VAL A 51 42.94 6.05 31.95
C VAL A 51 44.25 5.23 31.82
N PRO A 52 44.83 4.92 30.61
CA PRO A 52 44.63 5.40 29.23
C PRO A 52 44.49 4.31 28.10
N MET A 53 44.66 4.70 26.83
CA MET A 53 44.76 3.85 25.61
C MET A 53 46.14 3.22 25.39
N TYR A 54 46.24 2.03 24.76
CA TYR A 54 46.71 1.76 23.36
C TYR A 54 47.16 0.29 23.15
N PHE A 55 47.11 -0.21 21.88
CA PHE A 55 47.77 -1.43 21.34
C PHE A 55 47.61 -2.78 22.11
N GLN A 56 47.09 -3.87 21.52
CA GLN A 56 47.84 -4.69 20.56
C GLN A 56 47.01 -5.82 19.88
N GLN A 57 47.55 -6.26 18.73
CA GLN A 57 47.60 -7.62 18.17
C GLN A 57 46.68 -8.73 18.74
N THR A 58 45.77 -9.23 17.89
CA THR A 58 45.24 -10.60 18.01
C THR A 58 46.21 -11.61 17.42
N ARG A 59 46.64 -12.61 18.21
CA ARG A 59 47.13 -13.89 17.70
C ARG A 59 46.53 -15.07 18.46
N CYS A 60 46.29 -16.12 17.69
CA CYS A 60 45.73 -17.44 17.99
C CYS A 60 45.81 -17.97 19.43
N LEU A 61 44.75 -18.66 19.86
CA LEU A 61 44.78 -20.10 20.21
C LEU A 61 43.35 -20.70 20.07
N PRO A 62 43.17 -22.02 19.83
CA PRO A 62 41.91 -22.57 19.31
C PRO A 62 41.08 -23.39 20.30
N ALA A 63 39.85 -23.69 19.85
CA ALA A 63 38.97 -24.82 20.17
C ALA A 63 39.22 -25.71 21.40
N ARG A 64 38.14 -25.93 22.18
CA ARG A 64 37.86 -27.22 22.82
C ARG A 64 36.50 -27.74 22.40
N ILE A 65 36.48 -28.93 21.80
CA ILE A 65 35.34 -29.84 21.82
C ILE A 65 35.64 -30.86 22.93
N ASP A 66 34.66 -31.14 23.78
CA ASP A 66 34.79 -32.16 24.83
C ASP A 66 34.12 -33.46 24.37
N MET A 67 34.93 -34.50 24.11
CA MET A 67 34.45 -35.87 23.87
C MET A 67 35.11 -36.81 24.88
N LYS A 68 34.28 -37.45 25.71
CA LYS A 68 34.73 -38.35 26.77
C LYS A 68 34.89 -39.79 26.29
N LYS A 69 36.13 -40.29 26.36
CA LYS A 69 36.53 -41.72 26.41
C LYS A 69 36.28 -42.52 25.10
N SER A 70 37.03 -43.56 24.75
CA SER A 70 37.99 -44.38 25.54
C SER A 70 39.14 -44.99 24.70
N MET A 71 40.31 -45.16 25.34
CA MET A 71 41.32 -46.21 25.09
C MET A 71 42.16 -46.23 23.78
N PHE A 72 43.30 -45.50 23.82
CA PHE A 72 44.71 -46.00 23.82
C PHE A 72 45.25 -46.99 22.74
N PRO A 73 46.60 -47.04 22.49
CA PRO A 73 47.10 -46.72 21.13
C PRO A 73 48.19 -47.69 20.58
N GLY A 74 48.87 -47.31 19.49
CA GLY A 74 50.19 -47.87 19.16
C GLY A 74 50.89 -47.36 17.89
N LEU A 75 51.61 -46.22 17.94
CA LEU A 75 53.09 -46.13 17.87
C LEU A 75 53.60 -44.67 17.80
N LEU A 76 54.91 -44.45 17.96
CA LEU A 76 55.55 -43.15 18.18
C LEU A 76 56.16 -42.51 16.91
N PRO A 77 56.24 -41.16 16.86
CA PRO A 77 57.23 -40.41 16.09
C PRO A 77 58.42 -39.97 16.97
N VAL A 78 59.63 -39.89 16.39
CA VAL A 78 60.75 -39.06 16.88
C VAL A 78 61.47 -38.45 15.69
N LEU A 79 61.84 -37.17 15.79
CA LEU A 79 62.54 -36.38 14.76
C LEU A 79 63.63 -35.53 15.43
N CYS A 80 64.72 -35.23 14.70
CA CYS A 80 65.84 -34.35 15.09
C CYS A 80 66.72 -34.88 16.26
N LEU A 81 68.04 -34.71 16.28
CA LEU A 81 68.96 -33.94 15.41
C LEU A 81 70.20 -34.79 15.04
N LEU A 82 70.85 -34.47 13.91
CA LEU A 82 72.31 -34.23 13.82
C LEU A 82 72.72 -33.73 12.41
N LEU A 83 73.66 -32.77 12.39
CA LEU A 83 74.62 -32.44 11.33
C LEU A 83 74.17 -32.15 9.88
N LEU A 84 74.16 -30.85 9.55
CA LEU A 84 75.15 -30.23 8.65
C LEU A 84 75.97 -31.16 7.72
N ALA A 85 75.56 -31.30 6.44
CA ALA A 85 76.48 -31.50 5.29
C ALA A 85 75.77 -31.52 3.91
N SER A 86 75.14 -30.41 3.49
CA SER A 86 74.82 -30.19 2.06
C SER A 86 74.35 -28.76 1.77
N ALA A 87 75.31 -27.82 1.79
CA ALA A 87 75.14 -26.54 1.12
C ALA A 87 75.27 -26.72 -0.42
N CYS A 88 74.47 -27.62 -1.00
CA CYS A 88 74.24 -27.63 -2.44
C CYS A 88 73.50 -26.35 -2.78
N SER A 89 73.98 -25.63 -3.81
CA SER A 89 73.44 -24.35 -4.22
C SER A 89 72.11 -24.51 -4.95
N SER A 90 71.04 -24.77 -4.20
CA SER A 90 69.69 -24.33 -4.57
C SER A 90 69.61 -22.81 -4.45
N GLY A 91 70.37 -22.12 -5.30
CA GLY A 91 70.12 -20.72 -5.58
C GLY A 91 68.65 -20.60 -5.98
N THR A 92 67.92 -19.68 -5.35
CA THR A 92 66.52 -19.44 -5.62
C THR A 92 66.38 -18.98 -7.07
N ALA A 93 66.08 -19.93 -7.96
CA ALA A 93 65.76 -19.65 -9.35
C ALA A 93 64.56 -18.69 -9.34
N SER A 94 64.79 -17.45 -9.77
CA SER A 94 63.71 -16.48 -9.94
C SER A 94 62.76 -17.04 -10.99
N ALA A 95 61.48 -17.14 -10.65
CA ALA A 95 60.42 -17.59 -11.55
C ALA A 95 60.60 -16.97 -12.94
N ALA A 96 60.87 -17.81 -13.94
CA ALA A 96 61.15 -17.36 -15.29
C ALA A 96 59.88 -16.88 -15.97
N ILE A 97 60.01 -15.89 -16.85
CA ILE A 97 58.92 -15.41 -17.70
C ILE A 97 59.23 -15.85 -19.13
N LEU A 98 58.51 -16.86 -19.61
CA LEU A 98 58.61 -17.42 -20.95
C LEU A 98 57.56 -16.73 -21.84
N LYS A 99 57.92 -16.32 -23.06
CA LYS A 99 57.05 -15.56 -23.96
C LYS A 99 56.68 -16.36 -25.22
N VAL A 100 55.39 -16.44 -25.54
CA VAL A 100 54.83 -17.11 -26.73
C VAL A 100 54.09 -16.07 -27.58
N PRO A 101 54.48 -15.79 -28.84
CA PRO A 101 55.43 -16.56 -29.65
C PRO A 101 56.92 -16.14 -29.52
N ALA A 102 57.23 -15.09 -28.76
CA ALA A 102 58.53 -14.38 -28.88
C ALA A 102 59.79 -15.16 -28.43
N GLN A 103 59.65 -16.31 -27.79
CA GLN A 103 60.76 -17.24 -27.44
C GLN A 103 60.46 -18.70 -27.81
N TYR A 104 59.18 -19.05 -27.99
CA TYR A 104 58.70 -20.38 -28.34
C TYR A 104 57.49 -20.21 -29.24
N ASP A 105 57.46 -20.86 -30.41
CA ASP A 105 56.38 -20.65 -31.40
C ASP A 105 54.99 -21.08 -30.91
N THR A 106 54.94 -22.04 -29.96
CA THR A 106 53.72 -22.67 -29.45
C THR A 106 53.59 -22.57 -27.93
N ILE A 107 52.35 -22.59 -27.44
CA ILE A 107 52.03 -22.62 -26.01
C ILE A 107 52.56 -23.92 -25.39
N ALA A 108 52.41 -25.05 -26.06
CA ALA A 108 52.98 -26.34 -25.67
C ALA A 108 54.50 -26.29 -25.54
N GLY A 109 55.21 -25.58 -26.44
CA GLY A 109 56.66 -25.39 -26.36
C GLY A 109 57.08 -24.59 -25.13
N GLY A 110 56.39 -23.47 -24.86
CA GLY A 110 56.61 -22.68 -23.65
C GLY A 110 56.33 -23.46 -22.36
N LEU A 111 55.23 -24.22 -22.31
CA LEU A 111 54.89 -25.09 -21.17
C LEU A 111 55.90 -26.22 -20.98
N ALA A 112 56.43 -26.81 -22.05
CA ALA A 112 57.45 -27.85 -21.96
C ALA A 112 58.74 -27.34 -21.31
N ALA A 113 59.16 -26.12 -21.66
CA ALA A 113 60.38 -25.48 -21.14
C ALA A 113 60.24 -24.91 -19.70
N ALA A 114 59.04 -24.45 -19.31
CA ALA A 114 58.78 -23.88 -17.99
C ALA A 114 59.04 -24.86 -16.83
N SER A 115 59.44 -24.37 -15.66
CA SER A 115 59.57 -25.10 -14.39
C SER A 115 58.52 -24.66 -13.37
N ALA A 116 58.26 -25.46 -12.34
CA ALA A 116 57.28 -25.11 -11.31
C ALA A 116 57.64 -23.77 -10.63
N GLY A 117 56.70 -22.82 -10.64
CA GLY A 117 56.90 -21.42 -10.24
C GLY A 117 56.98 -20.44 -11.42
N ASP A 118 57.33 -20.89 -12.63
CA ASP A 118 57.48 -20.03 -13.82
C ASP A 118 56.13 -19.53 -14.36
N THR A 119 56.20 -18.47 -15.17
CA THR A 119 55.06 -17.90 -15.89
C THR A 119 55.28 -17.95 -17.41
N VAL A 120 54.43 -18.68 -18.12
CA VAL A 120 54.31 -18.63 -19.58
C VAL A 120 53.30 -17.53 -19.93
N ARG A 121 53.76 -16.50 -20.64
CA ARG A 121 52.92 -15.41 -21.16
C ARG A 121 52.64 -15.62 -22.64
N VAL A 122 51.39 -15.50 -23.03
CA VAL A 122 50.92 -15.67 -24.40
C VAL A 122 50.34 -14.35 -24.91
N ALA A 123 50.77 -13.95 -26.11
CA ALA A 123 50.30 -12.74 -26.76
C ALA A 123 48.85 -12.88 -27.29
N ALA A 124 48.28 -11.80 -27.81
CA ALA A 124 47.06 -11.83 -28.61
C ALA A 124 47.26 -12.67 -29.88
N GLY A 125 46.31 -13.57 -30.17
CA GLY A 125 46.40 -14.48 -31.31
C GLY A 125 45.56 -15.74 -31.13
N THR A 126 45.50 -16.58 -32.18
CA THR A 126 44.83 -17.88 -32.14
C THR A 126 45.87 -18.99 -32.30
N TYR A 127 45.87 -19.91 -31.34
CA TYR A 127 46.80 -21.02 -31.22
C TYR A 127 46.03 -22.32 -31.40
N PHE A 128 46.28 -23.01 -32.51
CA PHE A 128 45.65 -24.29 -32.84
C PHE A 128 46.43 -25.42 -32.17
N GLU A 129 46.10 -25.68 -30.89
CA GLU A 129 46.88 -26.57 -30.02
C GLU A 129 45.99 -27.34 -29.03
N HIS A 130 46.34 -28.60 -28.78
CA HIS A 130 45.91 -29.34 -27.59
C HIS A 130 47.04 -29.31 -26.55
N ILE A 131 46.86 -28.56 -25.46
CA ILE A 131 47.91 -28.34 -24.46
C ILE A 131 47.69 -29.13 -23.17
N THR A 132 48.77 -29.50 -22.50
CA THR A 132 48.76 -30.00 -21.11
C THR A 132 49.48 -28.98 -20.23
N LEU A 133 48.79 -28.46 -19.22
CA LEU A 133 49.40 -27.56 -18.23
C LEU A 133 50.53 -28.29 -17.48
N LYS A 134 51.54 -27.56 -17.03
CA LYS A 134 52.66 -28.12 -16.25
C LYS A 134 52.50 -27.75 -14.77
N ALA A 135 52.80 -28.69 -13.88
CA ALA A 135 52.51 -28.54 -12.45
C ALA A 135 53.22 -27.31 -11.86
N GLY A 136 52.47 -26.49 -11.11
CA GLY A 136 52.96 -25.24 -10.53
C GLY A 136 53.31 -24.12 -11.52
N VAL A 137 52.99 -24.24 -12.81
CA VAL A 137 53.25 -23.19 -13.83
C VAL A 137 52.04 -22.28 -13.98
N VAL A 138 52.27 -20.97 -14.10
CA VAL A 138 51.25 -19.98 -14.45
C VAL A 138 51.23 -19.78 -15.96
N LEU A 139 50.08 -19.92 -16.60
CA LEU A 139 49.85 -19.61 -18.01
C LEU A 139 48.94 -18.38 -18.09
N GLU A 140 49.49 -17.26 -18.58
CA GLU A 140 48.80 -15.96 -18.71
C GLU A 140 48.53 -15.59 -20.18
N GLY A 141 47.27 -15.46 -20.54
CA GLY A 141 46.81 -14.85 -21.79
C GLY A 141 46.44 -13.38 -21.61
N GLY A 142 46.19 -12.68 -22.72
CA GLY A 142 45.82 -11.27 -22.70
C GLY A 142 46.99 -10.30 -22.81
N TRP A 143 48.16 -10.70 -23.32
CA TRP A 143 49.32 -9.80 -23.49
C TRP A 143 49.38 -9.17 -24.88
N ASN A 144 49.80 -7.92 -24.96
CA ASN A 144 50.19 -7.32 -26.24
C ASN A 144 51.51 -7.93 -26.78
N ALA A 145 51.82 -7.71 -28.06
CA ALA A 145 52.90 -8.43 -28.76
C ALA A 145 54.33 -8.21 -28.21
N ASP A 146 54.59 -7.11 -27.52
CA ASP A 146 55.88 -6.83 -26.85
C ASP A 146 55.92 -7.28 -25.37
N PHE A 147 54.76 -7.67 -24.82
CA PHE A 147 54.51 -8.03 -23.42
C PHE A 147 54.74 -6.91 -22.40
N THR A 148 54.52 -5.64 -22.78
CA THR A 148 54.52 -4.50 -21.84
C THR A 148 53.16 -4.26 -21.18
N SER A 149 52.06 -4.76 -21.76
CA SER A 149 50.69 -4.52 -21.28
C SER A 149 49.84 -5.80 -21.30
N ARG A 150 48.98 -5.96 -20.28
CA ARG A 150 48.04 -7.08 -20.16
C ARG A 150 46.61 -6.57 -20.03
N ASP A 151 45.76 -6.97 -20.96
CA ASP A 151 44.31 -6.75 -20.98
C ASP A 151 43.66 -7.91 -21.75
N THR A 152 42.89 -8.75 -21.06
CA THR A 152 42.25 -9.94 -21.63
C THR A 152 41.07 -9.62 -22.55
N ALA A 153 40.56 -8.38 -22.54
CA ALA A 153 39.56 -7.92 -23.49
C ALA A 153 40.19 -7.34 -24.76
N SER A 154 41.26 -6.54 -24.64
CA SER A 154 41.92 -5.90 -25.79
C SER A 154 42.90 -6.82 -26.52
N PHE A 155 43.50 -7.80 -25.84
CA PHE A 155 44.60 -8.62 -26.38
C PHE A 155 44.30 -10.13 -26.31
N ALA A 156 43.11 -10.54 -26.71
CA ALA A 156 42.60 -11.90 -26.55
C ALA A 156 43.56 -12.99 -27.09
N SER A 157 44.00 -13.89 -26.19
CA SER A 157 44.71 -15.12 -26.52
C SER A 157 43.70 -16.26 -26.63
N VAL A 158 43.60 -16.89 -27.80
CA VAL A 158 42.64 -17.97 -28.10
C VAL A 158 43.38 -19.29 -28.24
N ILE A 159 42.96 -20.32 -27.51
CA ILE A 159 43.37 -21.72 -27.73
C ILE A 159 42.19 -22.41 -28.42
N ASP A 160 42.41 -22.88 -29.64
CA ASP A 160 41.39 -23.47 -30.50
C ASP A 160 41.75 -24.94 -30.76
N GLY A 161 40.90 -25.88 -30.34
CA GLY A 161 41.09 -27.31 -30.57
C GLY A 161 40.83 -27.78 -32.00
N ALA A 162 40.54 -26.86 -32.94
CA ALA A 162 40.24 -27.13 -34.36
C ALA A 162 39.08 -28.12 -34.62
N ARG A 163 38.32 -28.50 -33.58
CA ARG A 163 37.37 -29.63 -33.55
C ARG A 163 38.02 -31.01 -33.71
N GLU A 164 39.33 -31.11 -33.50
CA GLU A 164 40.04 -32.38 -33.38
C GLU A 164 39.64 -33.11 -32.08
N LYS A 165 39.69 -34.45 -32.11
CA LYS A 165 39.18 -35.31 -31.04
C LYS A 165 40.09 -35.24 -29.81
N GLY A 166 39.72 -34.41 -28.83
CA GLY A 166 40.47 -34.23 -27.61
C GLY A 166 40.01 -32.99 -26.84
N SER A 167 40.45 -32.91 -25.58
CA SER A 167 40.25 -31.74 -24.74
C SER A 167 41.29 -30.68 -25.08
N VAL A 168 40.93 -29.40 -25.19
CA VAL A 168 41.85 -28.33 -25.65
C VAL A 168 42.93 -28.04 -24.61
N VAL A 169 42.55 -28.02 -23.33
CA VAL A 169 43.46 -27.84 -22.19
C VAL A 169 43.31 -28.99 -21.20
N ILE A 170 44.41 -29.68 -20.90
CA ILE A 170 44.49 -30.68 -19.84
C ILE A 170 45.10 -30.05 -18.58
N GLY A 171 44.40 -30.18 -17.45
CA GLY A 171 44.78 -29.61 -16.15
C GLY A 171 45.95 -30.34 -15.47
N ALA A 172 46.66 -29.61 -14.58
CA ALA A 172 47.75 -30.13 -13.77
C ALA A 172 47.72 -29.54 -12.35
N ASN A 173 48.44 -30.17 -11.43
CA ASN A 173 48.48 -29.73 -10.03
C ASN A 173 49.08 -28.34 -9.86
N ASP A 174 48.35 -27.49 -9.15
CA ASP A 174 48.72 -26.12 -8.76
C ASP A 174 49.09 -25.20 -9.95
N ALA A 175 48.79 -25.63 -11.17
CA ALA A 175 48.94 -24.86 -12.40
C ALA A 175 47.81 -23.82 -12.51
N VAL A 176 48.09 -22.68 -13.15
CA VAL A 176 47.11 -21.60 -13.33
C VAL A 176 46.85 -21.37 -14.82
N LEU A 177 45.59 -21.31 -15.23
CA LEU A 177 45.15 -20.84 -16.55
C LEU A 177 44.41 -19.51 -16.37
N ASP A 178 45.00 -18.42 -16.84
CA ASP A 178 44.51 -17.05 -16.62
C ASP A 178 44.32 -16.28 -17.93
N GLY A 179 43.06 -15.97 -18.29
CA GLY A 179 42.74 -14.96 -19.30
C GLY A 179 42.73 -15.41 -20.77
N PHE A 180 42.48 -16.69 -21.03
CA PHE A 180 42.35 -17.26 -22.38
C PHE A 180 40.90 -17.35 -22.85
N THR A 181 40.72 -17.41 -24.17
CA THR A 181 39.51 -17.96 -24.80
C THR A 181 39.79 -19.41 -25.22
N VAL A 182 38.96 -20.37 -24.79
CA VAL A 182 39.14 -21.81 -25.06
C VAL A 182 37.92 -22.35 -25.81
N ILE A 183 38.15 -22.82 -27.04
CA ILE A 183 37.08 -23.19 -27.99
C ILE A 183 37.38 -24.47 -28.75
N HIS A 184 36.33 -25.09 -29.30
CA HIS A 184 36.42 -26.19 -30.26
C HIS A 184 37.10 -27.48 -29.75
N GLY A 185 37.08 -27.75 -28.45
CA GLY A 185 37.24 -29.13 -27.95
C GLY A 185 36.14 -30.03 -28.50
N SER A 186 36.47 -31.28 -28.82
CA SER A 186 35.58 -32.22 -29.52
C SER A 186 35.60 -33.61 -28.91
N LEU A 187 34.45 -34.29 -28.97
CA LEU A 187 34.21 -35.58 -28.32
C LEU A 187 35.20 -36.67 -28.77
N LEU A 188 35.92 -37.19 -27.78
CA LEU A 188 36.79 -38.36 -27.86
C LEU A 188 36.27 -39.39 -26.85
N GLU A 189 35.64 -40.45 -27.34
CA GLU A 189 35.34 -41.62 -26.51
C GLU A 189 36.64 -42.42 -26.31
N LYS A 190 37.05 -42.59 -25.06
CA LYS A 190 38.24 -43.36 -24.69
C LYS A 190 37.96 -44.19 -23.44
N ASP A 191 38.30 -45.47 -23.46
CA ASP A 191 38.14 -46.40 -22.34
C ASP A 191 36.70 -46.48 -21.77
N GLY A 192 35.70 -46.17 -22.61
CA GLY A 192 34.28 -46.09 -22.23
C GLY A 192 33.83 -44.72 -21.70
N GLU A 193 34.69 -43.71 -21.73
CA GLU A 193 34.47 -42.38 -21.13
C GLU A 193 34.53 -41.25 -22.17
N SER A 194 33.60 -40.31 -22.08
CA SER A 194 33.52 -39.14 -22.96
C SER A 194 34.47 -38.02 -22.51
N VAL A 195 35.70 -38.02 -23.02
CA VAL A 195 36.63 -36.88 -22.93
C VAL A 195 36.48 -35.97 -24.17
N GLY A 196 37.08 -34.78 -24.18
CA GLY A 196 36.89 -33.81 -25.30
C GLY A 196 36.58 -32.37 -24.88
N SER A 197 36.28 -32.14 -23.59
CA SER A 197 35.83 -30.84 -23.09
C SER A 197 36.87 -29.73 -23.28
N GLY A 198 36.43 -28.46 -23.35
CA GLY A 198 37.33 -27.32 -23.55
C GLY A 198 38.51 -27.31 -22.56
N ILE A 199 38.21 -27.53 -21.28
CA ILE A 199 39.20 -27.81 -20.24
C ILE A 199 38.84 -29.13 -19.55
N TYR A 200 39.78 -30.07 -19.47
CA TYR A 200 39.62 -31.35 -18.76
C TYR A 200 40.63 -31.48 -17.62
N SER A 201 40.16 -31.76 -16.41
CA SER A 201 40.99 -31.90 -15.21
C SER A 201 40.68 -33.22 -14.51
N LYS A 202 41.54 -34.21 -14.73
CA LYS A 202 41.51 -35.53 -14.08
C LYS A 202 42.55 -35.57 -12.96
N GLU A 203 42.16 -35.99 -11.76
CA GLU A 203 43.06 -36.26 -10.62
C GLU A 203 44.01 -35.10 -10.25
N THR A 204 43.58 -33.85 -10.53
CA THR A 204 44.45 -32.65 -10.51
C THR A 204 43.81 -31.42 -9.84
N SER A 205 44.65 -30.46 -9.38
CA SER A 205 44.27 -29.26 -8.61
C SER A 205 44.37 -27.88 -9.33
N PRO A 206 44.10 -27.71 -10.65
CA PRO A 206 44.37 -26.45 -11.35
C PRO A 206 43.50 -25.27 -10.90
N ILE A 207 44.03 -24.06 -11.07
CA ILE A 207 43.32 -22.79 -10.90
C ILE A 207 42.95 -22.25 -12.29
N ILE A 208 41.66 -22.24 -12.62
CA ILE A 208 41.13 -21.80 -13.90
C ILE A 208 40.43 -20.47 -13.67
N ARG A 209 41.01 -19.34 -14.13
CA ARG A 209 40.48 -18.00 -13.84
C ARG A 209 40.42 -17.04 -15.04
N ASN A 210 39.45 -16.13 -15.01
CA ASN A 210 39.29 -15.05 -15.99
C ASN A 210 39.13 -15.50 -17.47
N ASN A 211 38.90 -16.79 -17.73
CA ASN A 211 38.85 -17.34 -19.09
C ASN A 211 37.45 -17.22 -19.71
N ILE A 212 37.38 -17.24 -21.04
CA ILE A 212 36.18 -17.46 -21.83
C ILE A 212 36.20 -18.93 -22.31
N VAL A 213 35.17 -19.72 -22.02
CA VAL A 213 35.14 -21.15 -22.40
C VAL A 213 33.83 -21.46 -23.12
N ARG A 214 33.90 -21.63 -24.45
CA ARG A 214 32.69 -21.68 -25.30
C ARG A 214 32.79 -22.61 -26.49
N ASP A 215 31.64 -23.05 -26.99
CA ASP A 215 31.50 -23.80 -28.25
C ASP A 215 32.33 -25.12 -28.28
N ASN A 216 32.54 -25.73 -27.10
CA ASN A 216 33.22 -27.02 -26.91
C ASN A 216 32.22 -28.18 -26.74
N GLU A 217 32.67 -29.41 -27.03
CA GLU A 217 31.91 -30.65 -26.89
C GLU A 217 32.74 -31.75 -26.19
N PRO A 218 32.25 -32.40 -25.12
CA PRO A 218 30.92 -32.25 -24.54
C PRO A 218 30.77 -31.00 -23.64
N SER A 219 31.59 -30.82 -22.60
CA SER A 219 31.42 -29.71 -21.64
C SER A 219 32.44 -28.58 -21.84
N GLY A 220 32.18 -27.41 -21.25
CA GLY A 220 33.14 -26.30 -21.22
C GLY A 220 34.35 -26.65 -20.35
N ILE A 221 34.10 -26.88 -19.05
CA ILE A 221 35.08 -27.39 -18.08
C ILE A 221 34.57 -28.71 -17.53
N PHE A 222 35.41 -29.73 -17.48
CA PHE A 222 35.06 -31.07 -17.00
C PHE A 222 36.11 -31.55 -15.99
N CYS A 223 35.65 -31.88 -14.79
CA CYS A 223 36.48 -32.29 -13.66
C CYS A 223 36.18 -33.72 -13.22
N GLU A 224 37.23 -34.48 -12.91
CA GLU A 224 37.15 -35.87 -12.50
C GLU A 224 38.18 -36.16 -11.41
N THR A 225 37.73 -36.65 -10.25
CA THR A 225 38.59 -36.82 -9.06
C THR A 225 39.44 -35.56 -8.74
N SER A 226 38.97 -34.38 -9.15
CA SER A 226 39.75 -33.14 -9.23
C SER A 226 39.34 -32.14 -8.14
N THR A 227 40.29 -31.30 -7.71
CA THR A 227 40.10 -30.27 -6.67
C THR A 227 40.18 -28.85 -7.22
N ALA A 228 39.90 -28.69 -8.53
CA ALA A 228 40.10 -27.44 -9.27
C ALA A 228 39.34 -26.23 -8.68
N ARG A 229 39.96 -25.06 -8.81
CA ARG A 229 39.41 -23.75 -8.44
C ARG A 229 39.03 -22.97 -9.70
N ILE A 230 37.74 -22.80 -9.94
CA ILE A 230 37.20 -22.20 -11.16
C ILE A 230 36.63 -20.81 -10.81
N THR A 231 37.35 -19.73 -11.13
CA THR A 231 37.00 -18.38 -10.64
C THR A 231 36.96 -17.28 -11.69
N GLY A 232 35.85 -16.55 -11.83
CA GLY A 232 35.77 -15.36 -12.71
C GLY A 232 35.67 -15.64 -14.21
N ASN A 233 35.36 -16.87 -14.62
CA ASN A 233 35.29 -17.28 -16.03
C ASN A 233 33.92 -16.99 -16.66
N ARG A 234 33.86 -16.89 -17.99
CA ARG A 234 32.64 -16.69 -18.80
C ARG A 234 32.42 -17.94 -19.66
N ILE A 235 31.40 -18.74 -19.34
CA ILE A 235 31.28 -20.13 -19.84
C ILE A 235 29.93 -20.36 -20.52
N TYR A 236 29.90 -20.52 -21.84
CA TYR A 236 28.64 -20.52 -22.60
C TYR A 236 28.67 -21.32 -23.91
N ASN A 237 27.49 -21.65 -24.46
CA ASN A 237 27.31 -22.39 -25.72
C ASN A 237 28.00 -23.77 -25.80
N ASN A 238 28.41 -24.38 -24.69
CA ASN A 238 29.03 -25.71 -24.73
C ASN A 238 27.94 -26.79 -24.90
N ALA A 239 28.30 -27.89 -25.58
CA ALA A 239 27.38 -28.93 -26.06
C ALA A 239 26.81 -29.86 -24.98
N GLN A 240 27.21 -29.67 -23.72
CA GLN A 240 26.67 -30.28 -22.52
C GLN A 240 26.59 -29.22 -21.40
N ALA A 241 27.41 -29.33 -20.34
CA ALA A 241 27.39 -28.40 -19.22
C ALA A 241 28.48 -27.32 -19.35
N GLY A 242 28.26 -26.17 -18.71
CA GLY A 242 29.32 -25.17 -18.59
C GLY A 242 30.47 -25.70 -17.73
N ILE A 243 30.15 -26.16 -16.52
CA ILE A 243 31.07 -26.89 -15.64
C ILE A 243 30.43 -28.25 -15.29
N TYR A 244 31.15 -29.34 -15.50
CA TYR A 244 30.75 -30.69 -15.11
C TYR A 244 31.75 -31.30 -14.12
N MET A 245 31.26 -32.04 -13.12
CA MET A 245 32.11 -32.70 -12.11
C MET A 245 31.70 -34.17 -11.88
N GLN A 246 32.69 -35.06 -11.79
CA GLN A 246 32.43 -36.47 -11.52
C GLN A 246 33.49 -37.14 -10.64
N LYS A 247 33.20 -38.40 -10.28
CA LYS A 247 34.06 -39.34 -9.56
C LYS A 247 34.75 -38.74 -8.32
N GLY A 248 33.97 -38.17 -7.40
CA GLY A 248 34.52 -37.64 -6.14
C GLY A 248 35.32 -36.35 -6.25
N SER A 249 35.21 -35.60 -7.36
CA SER A 249 35.77 -34.24 -7.46
C SER A 249 35.30 -33.34 -6.31
N SER A 250 36.12 -32.39 -5.86
CA SER A 250 35.79 -31.42 -4.79
C SER A 250 36.14 -29.99 -5.22
N LEU A 251 35.17 -29.33 -5.88
CA LEU A 251 35.44 -28.08 -6.63
C LEU A 251 35.08 -26.81 -5.84
N LYS A 252 35.81 -25.72 -6.12
CA LYS A 252 35.42 -24.37 -5.70
C LYS A 252 35.12 -23.51 -6.94
N ILE A 253 33.88 -23.03 -7.05
CA ILE A 253 33.36 -22.36 -8.25
C ILE A 253 32.81 -20.99 -7.85
N SER A 254 33.49 -19.90 -8.22
CA SER A 254 33.03 -18.56 -7.83
C SER A 254 33.28 -17.39 -8.79
N GLY A 255 32.40 -16.38 -8.79
CA GLY A 255 32.54 -15.21 -9.68
C GLY A 255 32.28 -15.51 -11.17
N ASN A 256 31.89 -16.73 -11.55
CA ASN A 256 31.74 -17.11 -12.95
C ASN A 256 30.39 -16.66 -13.52
N THR A 257 30.36 -16.33 -14.81
CA THR A 257 29.14 -16.05 -15.59
C THR A 257 28.90 -17.22 -16.54
N ILE A 258 27.79 -17.96 -16.39
CA ILE A 258 27.58 -19.25 -17.05
C ILE A 258 26.20 -19.32 -17.73
N TRP A 259 26.15 -19.37 -19.07
CA TRP A 259 24.87 -19.25 -19.77
C TRP A 259 24.73 -20.06 -21.07
N GLU A 260 23.48 -20.28 -21.50
CA GLU A 260 23.09 -20.87 -22.80
C GLU A 260 23.66 -22.25 -23.18
N ASN A 261 24.36 -22.94 -22.27
CA ASN A 261 24.82 -24.32 -22.45
C ASN A 261 23.63 -25.29 -22.60
N THR A 262 23.79 -26.38 -23.37
CA THR A 262 22.70 -27.30 -23.76
C THR A 262 22.20 -28.21 -22.62
N TYR A 263 22.98 -28.35 -21.56
CA TYR A 263 22.63 -29.08 -20.34
C TYR A 263 22.38 -28.06 -19.21
N SER A 264 23.19 -28.08 -18.15
CA SER A 264 23.11 -27.14 -17.03
C SER A 264 24.32 -26.20 -17.01
N GLY A 265 24.20 -25.07 -16.31
CA GLY A 265 25.36 -24.21 -16.10
C GLY A 265 26.46 -24.92 -15.30
N ILE A 266 26.08 -25.52 -14.18
CA ILE A 266 26.92 -26.42 -13.39
C ILE A 266 26.21 -27.78 -13.26
N GLY A 267 26.93 -28.90 -13.33
CA GLY A 267 26.37 -30.25 -13.17
C GLY A 267 27.32 -31.25 -12.53
N SER A 268 26.77 -32.30 -11.91
CA SER A 268 27.53 -33.43 -11.36
C SER A 268 26.98 -34.80 -11.80
N SER A 269 27.74 -35.88 -11.55
CA SER A 269 27.38 -37.26 -11.92
C SER A 269 27.14 -38.21 -10.72
N LYS A 270 26.48 -39.34 -10.99
CA LYS A 270 25.77 -40.15 -9.98
C LYS A 270 26.61 -40.84 -8.90
N LYS A 271 27.85 -41.29 -9.19
CA LYS A 271 28.77 -41.94 -8.21
C LYS A 271 30.22 -41.95 -8.75
N PRO A 272 31.25 -42.05 -7.87
CA PRO A 272 31.21 -41.70 -6.46
C PRO A 272 30.92 -40.20 -6.25
N ASN A 273 30.32 -39.88 -5.10
CA ASN A 273 29.69 -38.58 -4.85
C ASN A 273 30.70 -37.43 -4.85
N SER A 274 30.44 -36.37 -5.62
CA SER A 274 31.30 -35.20 -5.69
C SER A 274 30.95 -34.16 -4.61
N GLN A 275 31.86 -33.23 -4.35
CA GLN A 275 31.70 -32.12 -3.43
C GLN A 275 31.86 -30.77 -4.14
N PHE A 276 31.19 -29.72 -3.63
CA PHE A 276 31.34 -28.37 -4.18
C PHE A 276 31.19 -27.23 -3.15
N GLU A 277 31.80 -26.10 -3.48
CA GLU A 277 31.47 -24.78 -2.93
C GLU A 277 31.20 -23.81 -4.09
N ILE A 278 29.94 -23.40 -4.28
CA ILE A 278 29.46 -22.62 -5.42
C ILE A 278 28.96 -21.26 -4.91
N TYR A 279 29.65 -20.16 -5.23
CA TYR A 279 29.26 -18.84 -4.76
C TYR A 279 29.59 -17.64 -5.65
N ASN A 280 28.80 -16.58 -5.59
CA ASN A 280 28.99 -15.35 -6.37
C ASN A 280 29.00 -15.58 -7.90
N ASN A 281 28.33 -16.63 -8.39
CA ASN A 281 28.18 -16.91 -9.82
C ASN A 281 26.86 -16.36 -10.37
N THR A 282 26.85 -15.99 -11.65
CA THR A 282 25.65 -15.58 -12.40
C THR A 282 25.33 -16.63 -13.45
N ILE A 283 24.19 -17.34 -13.34
CA ILE A 283 23.91 -18.57 -14.10
C ILE A 283 22.54 -18.51 -14.78
N PHE A 284 22.49 -18.39 -16.12
CA PHE A 284 21.22 -18.06 -16.80
C PHE A 284 21.01 -18.72 -18.18
N LYS A 285 19.74 -18.79 -18.63
CA LYS A 285 19.34 -19.25 -19.99
C LYS A 285 19.83 -20.64 -20.46
N ASN A 286 20.43 -21.46 -19.58
CA ASN A 286 20.86 -22.83 -19.91
C ASN A 286 19.64 -23.72 -20.22
N LYS A 287 19.77 -24.73 -21.11
CA LYS A 287 18.61 -25.49 -21.64
C LYS A 287 18.04 -26.54 -20.66
N ARG A 288 18.71 -26.83 -19.54
CA ARG A 288 18.16 -27.56 -18.38
C ARG A 288 18.21 -26.66 -17.14
N SER A 289 18.83 -27.12 -16.06
CA SER A 289 18.86 -26.39 -14.78
C SER A 289 20.02 -25.39 -14.72
N GLY A 290 19.95 -24.36 -13.87
CA GLY A 290 21.12 -23.53 -13.57
C GLY A 290 22.24 -24.36 -12.92
N ILE A 291 21.91 -25.03 -11.81
CA ILE A 291 22.79 -25.99 -11.12
C ILE A 291 22.09 -27.35 -11.03
N ASN A 292 22.80 -28.43 -11.38
CA ASN A 292 22.35 -29.82 -11.26
C ASN A 292 23.26 -30.63 -10.31
N ALA A 293 22.98 -30.55 -9.01
CA ALA A 293 23.65 -31.30 -7.96
C ALA A 293 23.10 -32.74 -7.86
N GLU A 294 23.47 -33.56 -8.85
CA GLU A 294 23.13 -34.98 -8.92
C GLU A 294 24.25 -35.81 -8.27
N SER A 295 23.91 -36.45 -7.15
CA SER A 295 24.80 -37.14 -6.20
C SER A 295 26.01 -36.33 -5.73
N ALA A 296 25.83 -35.02 -5.51
CA ALA A 296 26.88 -34.17 -4.96
C ALA A 296 26.41 -33.43 -3.70
N THR A 297 27.34 -33.22 -2.76
CA THR A 297 27.11 -32.47 -1.51
C THR A 297 27.89 -31.16 -1.51
N GLY A 298 27.41 -30.16 -0.78
CA GLY A 298 28.12 -28.89 -0.74
C GLY A 298 27.28 -27.71 -0.30
N ILE A 299 27.80 -26.52 -0.61
CA ILE A 299 27.15 -25.23 -0.34
C ILE A 299 26.97 -24.47 -1.65
N ILE A 300 25.73 -24.08 -1.94
CA ILE A 300 25.35 -23.15 -3.01
C ILE A 300 24.92 -21.86 -2.33
N ARG A 301 25.73 -20.79 -2.41
CA ARG A 301 25.41 -19.53 -1.73
C ARG A 301 25.72 -18.27 -2.51
N ASN A 302 24.93 -17.21 -2.37
CA ASN A 302 25.18 -15.94 -3.06
C ASN A 302 25.33 -16.10 -4.58
N ASN A 303 24.50 -16.92 -5.23
CA ASN A 303 24.45 -17.00 -6.70
C ASN A 303 23.19 -16.30 -7.22
N LEU A 304 23.31 -15.65 -8.38
CA LEU A 304 22.21 -15.10 -9.15
C LEU A 304 21.88 -16.09 -10.28
N ILE A 305 20.65 -16.62 -10.30
CA ILE A 305 20.25 -17.68 -11.21
C ILE A 305 18.94 -17.29 -11.89
N TYR A 306 18.90 -17.18 -13.23
CA TYR A 306 17.66 -16.75 -13.91
C TYR A 306 17.39 -17.39 -15.29
N GLU A 307 16.12 -17.51 -15.66
CA GLU A 307 15.65 -17.92 -17.00
C GLU A 307 16.16 -19.28 -17.55
N ASN A 308 16.72 -20.14 -16.69
CA ASN A 308 17.14 -21.49 -17.06
C ASN A 308 15.90 -22.34 -17.38
N LYS A 309 15.94 -23.16 -18.44
CA LYS A 309 14.73 -23.79 -19.02
C LYS A 309 14.13 -24.94 -18.21
N ARG A 310 14.78 -25.39 -17.14
CA ARG A 310 14.18 -26.25 -16.09
C ARG A 310 14.27 -25.55 -14.73
N SER A 311 14.96 -26.13 -13.76
CA SER A 311 15.06 -25.58 -12.40
C SER A 311 16.19 -24.58 -12.24
N GLY A 312 16.07 -23.63 -11.32
CA GLY A 312 17.23 -22.82 -10.93
C GLY A 312 18.32 -23.71 -10.32
N ILE A 313 17.93 -24.51 -9.32
CA ILE A 313 18.76 -25.53 -8.68
C ILE A 313 17.98 -26.86 -8.65
N ARG A 314 18.62 -27.97 -9.03
CA ARG A 314 18.13 -29.36 -8.86
C ARG A 314 19.10 -30.16 -8.00
N CYS A 315 18.59 -30.87 -7.00
CA CYS A 315 19.36 -31.72 -6.07
C CYS A 315 18.81 -33.15 -6.00
N VAL A 316 19.70 -34.13 -6.03
CA VAL A 316 19.39 -35.58 -5.94
C VAL A 316 20.59 -36.31 -5.31
N PRO A 317 20.42 -37.39 -4.54
CA PRO A 317 19.48 -37.57 -3.43
C PRO A 317 19.99 -36.92 -2.11
N MET A 318 21.05 -36.10 -2.17
CA MET A 318 21.84 -35.71 -1.00
C MET A 318 21.43 -34.36 -0.37
N PRO A 319 21.68 -34.17 0.95
CA PRO A 319 21.42 -32.89 1.62
C PRO A 319 22.42 -31.81 1.18
N VAL A 320 21.93 -30.86 0.38
CA VAL A 320 22.68 -29.67 -0.06
C VAL A 320 22.29 -28.45 0.79
N LYS A 321 23.26 -27.59 1.10
CA LYS A 321 23.04 -26.28 1.74
C LYS A 321 22.85 -25.22 0.65
N ILE A 322 21.73 -24.49 0.66
CA ILE A 322 21.34 -23.50 -0.36
C ILE A 322 20.98 -22.20 0.34
N TYR A 323 21.89 -21.22 0.36
CA TYR A 323 21.79 -20.02 1.20
C TYR A 323 21.92 -18.71 0.41
N ASN A 324 21.09 -17.70 0.67
CA ASN A 324 21.31 -16.36 0.08
C ASN A 324 21.45 -16.36 -1.46
N ASN A 325 20.70 -17.17 -2.20
CA ASN A 325 20.67 -17.11 -3.68
C ASN A 325 19.44 -16.32 -4.15
N THR A 326 19.53 -15.68 -5.31
CA THR A 326 18.37 -15.07 -6.00
C THR A 326 18.05 -15.87 -7.25
N ILE A 327 16.83 -16.43 -7.33
CA ILE A 327 16.42 -17.41 -8.35
C ILE A 327 15.14 -16.94 -9.06
N VAL A 328 15.24 -16.55 -10.33
CA VAL A 328 14.17 -15.83 -11.05
C VAL A 328 13.79 -16.48 -12.37
N GLY A 329 12.49 -16.66 -12.63
CA GLY A 329 12.01 -16.94 -14.00
C GLY A 329 12.42 -18.31 -14.59
N SER A 330 12.76 -19.30 -13.78
CA SER A 330 13.14 -20.63 -14.28
C SER A 330 11.94 -21.36 -14.88
N GLY A 331 12.14 -22.12 -15.95
CA GLY A 331 11.11 -22.84 -16.70
C GLY A 331 10.43 -24.01 -15.97
N TRP A 332 10.78 -24.27 -14.71
CA TRP A 332 10.14 -25.27 -13.85
C TRP A 332 10.12 -24.80 -12.38
N SER A 333 10.56 -25.62 -11.42
CA SER A 333 10.70 -25.19 -10.01
C SER A 333 12.01 -24.43 -9.77
N GLY A 334 11.98 -23.30 -9.06
CA GLY A 334 13.18 -22.51 -8.73
C GLY A 334 14.25 -23.32 -7.98
N ILE A 335 13.85 -24.02 -6.92
CA ILE A 335 14.62 -25.09 -6.28
C ILE A 335 13.81 -26.40 -6.35
N LEU A 336 14.47 -27.48 -6.74
CA LEU A 336 13.94 -28.84 -6.75
C LEU A 336 14.86 -29.78 -5.97
N VAL A 337 14.29 -30.52 -5.01
CA VAL A 337 14.93 -31.66 -4.36
C VAL A 337 14.09 -32.89 -4.68
N GLU A 338 14.62 -33.81 -5.48
CA GLU A 338 13.80 -34.91 -6.04
C GLU A 338 13.55 -36.03 -5.03
N ASP A 339 14.52 -36.34 -4.18
CA ASP A 339 14.42 -37.43 -3.20
C ASP A 339 13.56 -37.01 -1.98
N PRO A 340 12.46 -37.72 -1.67
CA PRO A 340 11.58 -37.40 -0.54
C PRO A 340 12.16 -37.78 0.83
N THR A 341 13.25 -38.56 0.88
CA THR A 341 13.98 -38.86 2.12
C THR A 341 15.01 -37.78 2.47
N ALA A 342 15.48 -37.03 1.48
CA ALA A 342 16.45 -35.96 1.67
C ALA A 342 15.88 -34.82 2.54
N ILE A 343 16.72 -34.27 3.42
CA ILE A 343 16.43 -33.06 4.20
C ILE A 343 17.48 -32.02 3.79
N PRO A 344 17.16 -31.08 2.88
CA PRO A 344 18.08 -30.03 2.49
C PRO A 344 18.20 -28.97 3.60
N SER A 345 19.04 -27.95 3.40
CA SER A 345 19.02 -26.74 4.21
C SER A 345 18.93 -25.51 3.30
N ILE A 346 17.72 -24.97 3.15
CA ILE A 346 17.39 -23.90 2.19
C ILE A 346 16.98 -22.66 2.99
N LYS A 347 17.83 -21.62 3.00
CA LYS A 347 17.65 -20.41 3.83
C LYS A 347 18.00 -19.12 3.11
N ASN A 348 17.34 -18.03 3.47
CA ASN A 348 17.64 -16.66 3.03
C ASN A 348 17.62 -16.46 1.51
N ASN A 349 17.02 -17.36 0.72
CA ASN A 349 16.97 -17.22 -0.73
C ASN A 349 15.77 -16.33 -1.14
N ILE A 350 15.91 -15.61 -2.25
CA ILE A 350 14.79 -14.98 -2.96
C ILE A 350 14.45 -15.84 -4.18
N ILE A 351 13.20 -16.28 -4.31
CA ILE A 351 12.80 -17.25 -5.34
C ILE A 351 11.47 -16.82 -5.97
N THR A 352 11.50 -16.35 -7.22
CA THR A 352 10.32 -15.68 -7.80
C THR A 352 10.12 -15.87 -9.31
N PHE A 353 8.87 -15.77 -9.76
CA PHE A 353 8.45 -15.88 -11.17
C PHE A 353 8.81 -17.22 -11.86
N ASN A 354 9.16 -18.28 -11.12
CA ASN A 354 9.45 -19.60 -11.70
C ASN A 354 8.15 -20.31 -12.11
N VAL A 355 8.15 -21.00 -13.25
CA VAL A 355 6.92 -21.42 -13.98
C VAL A 355 6.03 -22.43 -13.24
N ASP A 356 6.60 -23.28 -12.39
CA ASP A 356 5.83 -24.29 -11.63
C ASP A 356 5.81 -23.98 -10.13
N ALA A 357 7.00 -23.86 -9.52
CA ALA A 357 7.10 -23.71 -8.08
C ALA A 357 8.30 -22.89 -7.63
N GLY A 358 8.24 -22.33 -6.42
CA GLY A 358 9.40 -21.74 -5.76
C GLY A 358 10.36 -22.82 -5.27
N ILE A 359 9.95 -23.57 -4.24
CA ILE A 359 10.72 -24.67 -3.64
C ILE A 359 9.89 -25.95 -3.67
N ARG A 360 10.27 -26.95 -4.48
CA ARG A 360 9.74 -28.32 -4.39
C ARG A 360 10.74 -29.19 -3.61
N ALA A 361 10.50 -29.34 -2.31
CA ALA A 361 11.36 -30.10 -1.39
C ALA A 361 10.56 -30.95 -0.37
N HIS A 362 9.47 -31.58 -0.82
CA HIS A 362 8.70 -32.59 -0.06
C HIS A 362 8.30 -32.18 1.38
N GLY A 363 8.07 -30.88 1.61
CA GLY A 363 7.71 -30.32 2.92
C GLY A 363 8.85 -30.24 3.96
N LYS A 364 10.12 -30.39 3.57
CA LYS A 364 11.27 -30.51 4.49
C LYS A 364 12.42 -29.54 4.16
N GLY A 365 13.06 -29.00 5.19
CA GLY A 365 14.39 -28.39 5.09
C GLY A 365 14.48 -26.99 4.48
N PHE A 366 13.37 -26.24 4.40
CA PHE A 366 13.36 -24.85 3.91
C PHE A 366 12.75 -23.87 4.93
N ASP A 367 13.50 -22.83 5.31
CA ASP A 367 13.08 -21.83 6.29
C ASP A 367 13.77 -20.46 6.09
N HIS A 368 13.12 -19.34 6.43
CA HIS A 368 13.59 -17.95 6.17
C HIS A 368 13.94 -17.62 4.70
N ASN A 369 13.16 -18.03 3.71
CA ASN A 369 13.29 -17.63 2.31
C ASN A 369 12.12 -16.74 1.89
N LEU A 370 12.32 -15.84 0.94
CA LEU A 370 11.25 -15.09 0.27
C LEU A 370 10.88 -15.82 -1.03
N VAL A 371 9.61 -16.14 -1.20
CA VAL A 371 9.10 -16.94 -2.31
C VAL A 371 7.83 -16.30 -2.88
N PHE A 372 7.87 -15.80 -4.12
CA PHE A 372 6.81 -14.92 -4.65
C PHE A 372 6.46 -15.19 -6.11
N ALA A 373 5.17 -15.09 -6.48
CA ALA A 373 4.70 -15.14 -7.86
C ALA A 373 5.13 -16.38 -8.69
N ASN A 374 5.52 -17.49 -8.06
CA ASN A 374 5.85 -18.74 -8.75
C ASN A 374 4.56 -19.50 -9.12
N GLY A 375 4.58 -20.27 -10.22
CA GLY A 375 3.38 -20.96 -10.72
C GLY A 375 2.28 -19.98 -11.15
N GLU A 376 2.66 -18.90 -11.84
CA GLU A 376 1.79 -17.83 -12.35
C GLU A 376 0.94 -17.09 -11.28
N THR A 377 1.21 -17.31 -10.01
CA THR A 377 0.39 -16.81 -8.89
C THR A 377 0.38 -15.29 -8.70
N GLY A 378 1.38 -14.56 -9.22
CA GLY A 378 1.44 -13.10 -9.19
C GLY A 378 1.32 -12.49 -7.78
N ALA A 379 0.60 -11.37 -7.68
CA ALA A 379 0.28 -10.70 -6.42
C ALA A 379 -0.89 -11.40 -5.69
N CYS A 380 -0.68 -12.66 -5.30
CA CYS A 380 -1.63 -13.43 -4.49
C CYS A 380 -1.45 -13.15 -2.99
N ASP A 381 -2.55 -13.27 -2.24
CA ASP A 381 -2.50 -13.19 -0.77
C ASP A 381 -1.94 -14.51 -0.21
N PRO A 382 -0.87 -14.45 0.62
CA PRO A 382 -0.16 -15.63 1.11
C PRO A 382 -0.93 -16.43 2.16
N THR A 383 -2.03 -15.90 2.71
CA THR A 383 -2.93 -16.69 3.57
C THR A 383 -3.68 -17.77 2.79
N PHE A 384 -3.82 -17.63 1.46
CA PHE A 384 -4.58 -18.60 0.68
C PHE A 384 -3.74 -19.80 0.25
N LEU A 385 -4.24 -21.00 0.55
CA LEU A 385 -3.56 -22.25 0.22
C LEU A 385 -3.29 -22.43 -1.29
N TRP A 386 -4.06 -21.76 -2.18
CA TRP A 386 -3.80 -21.74 -3.63
C TRP A 386 -2.62 -20.84 -4.03
N CYS A 387 -2.28 -19.81 -3.24
CA CYS A 387 -1.09 -18.98 -3.39
C CYS A 387 0.16 -19.70 -2.86
N VAL A 388 0.02 -20.36 -1.70
CA VAL A 388 1.08 -21.10 -1.01
C VAL A 388 1.50 -22.38 -1.76
N LYS A 389 0.54 -23.15 -2.29
CA LYS A 389 0.84 -24.44 -2.93
C LYS A 389 1.84 -24.33 -4.09
N PRO A 390 1.72 -23.38 -5.04
CA PRO A 390 2.74 -23.14 -6.05
C PRO A 390 4.08 -22.69 -5.44
N GLN A 391 4.10 -21.75 -4.48
CA GLN A 391 5.35 -21.34 -3.82
C GLN A 391 6.17 -22.55 -3.30
N PHE A 392 5.50 -23.57 -2.73
CA PHE A 392 6.15 -24.74 -2.14
C PHE A 392 5.87 -26.09 -2.84
N GLY A 393 5.56 -26.05 -4.14
CA GLY A 393 5.47 -27.24 -4.99
C GLY A 393 4.37 -28.26 -4.63
N GLY A 394 3.35 -27.86 -3.88
CA GLY A 394 2.13 -28.61 -3.56
C GLY A 394 2.07 -29.28 -2.17
N PHE A 395 3.20 -29.39 -1.46
CA PHE A 395 3.33 -30.28 -0.28
C PHE A 395 3.08 -29.63 1.09
N GLY A 396 2.65 -28.37 1.14
CA GLY A 396 2.35 -27.67 2.38
C GLY A 396 0.84 -27.57 2.66
N ASP A 397 0.45 -27.88 3.90
CA ASP A 397 -0.75 -27.28 4.50
C ASP A 397 -0.43 -25.84 4.97
N GLU A 398 -1.46 -25.03 5.24
CA GLU A 398 -1.28 -23.63 5.67
C GLU A 398 -0.44 -23.51 6.96
N ARG A 399 -0.59 -24.47 7.88
CA ARG A 399 0.12 -24.50 9.17
C ARG A 399 1.60 -24.83 8.98
N SER A 400 1.97 -25.51 7.89
CA SER A 400 3.34 -25.95 7.62
C SER A 400 4.25 -24.80 7.19
N TYR A 401 3.81 -23.91 6.30
CA TYR A 401 4.63 -22.76 5.89
C TYR A 401 4.76 -21.74 7.03
N LEU A 402 3.70 -21.51 7.81
CA LEU A 402 3.74 -20.59 8.96
C LEU A 402 4.84 -20.95 9.99
N ARG A 403 5.13 -22.25 10.18
CA ARG A 403 6.23 -22.72 11.06
C ARG A 403 7.64 -22.43 10.52
N THR A 404 7.77 -22.16 9.22
CA THR A 404 9.07 -22.08 8.53
C THR A 404 9.64 -20.67 8.39
N ARG A 405 8.94 -19.62 8.87
CA ARG A 405 9.41 -18.21 8.79
C ARG A 405 9.79 -17.75 7.37
N ASN A 406 9.31 -18.45 6.33
CA ASN A 406 9.40 -18.02 4.95
C ASN A 406 8.43 -16.84 4.72
N ILE A 407 8.78 -15.96 3.79
CA ILE A 407 7.99 -14.79 3.39
C ILE A 407 7.41 -15.05 2.00
N ILE A 408 6.17 -14.64 1.76
CA ILE A 408 5.56 -14.61 0.44
C ILE A 408 5.09 -13.17 0.22
N ALA A 409 5.92 -12.38 -0.44
CA ALA A 409 5.69 -10.97 -0.74
C ALA A 409 6.62 -10.55 -1.89
N ASP A 410 6.30 -9.47 -2.59
CA ASP A 410 7.14 -8.92 -3.65
C ASP A 410 8.53 -8.53 -3.08
N PRO A 411 9.66 -9.00 -3.65
CA PRO A 411 11.00 -8.58 -3.19
C PRO A 411 11.32 -7.11 -3.48
N LEU A 412 10.49 -6.39 -4.24
CA LEU A 412 10.67 -4.99 -4.62
C LEU A 412 12.04 -4.74 -5.29
N PHE A 413 12.35 -5.51 -6.33
CA PHE A 413 13.59 -5.33 -7.09
C PHE A 413 13.69 -3.94 -7.75
N VAL A 414 14.91 -3.44 -7.95
CA VAL A 414 15.19 -2.15 -8.61
C VAL A 414 14.66 -2.14 -10.05
N ASP A 415 15.11 -3.05 -10.91
CA ASP A 415 14.57 -3.24 -12.26
C ASP A 415 14.57 -4.72 -12.67
N LEU A 416 13.41 -5.36 -12.49
CA LEU A 416 13.15 -6.75 -12.90
C LEU A 416 13.35 -7.00 -14.41
N ALA A 417 13.15 -5.99 -15.27
CA ALA A 417 13.27 -6.13 -16.72
C ALA A 417 14.72 -5.97 -17.20
N GLY A 418 15.49 -5.08 -16.57
CA GLY A 418 16.94 -4.92 -16.78
C GLY A 418 17.82 -5.99 -16.11
N HIS A 419 17.21 -6.97 -15.43
CA HIS A 419 17.88 -7.95 -14.56
C HIS A 419 18.62 -7.32 -13.35
N ASP A 420 18.21 -6.13 -12.92
CA ASP A 420 18.68 -5.49 -11.69
C ASP A 420 17.84 -6.00 -10.49
N TYR A 421 18.40 -7.00 -9.81
CA TYR A 421 17.80 -7.68 -8.67
C TYR A 421 18.22 -7.12 -7.31
N HIS A 422 18.81 -5.93 -7.24
CA HIS A 422 19.02 -5.25 -5.94
C HIS A 422 17.66 -4.85 -5.33
N LEU A 423 17.61 -4.65 -4.02
CA LEU A 423 16.37 -4.43 -3.27
C LEU A 423 16.07 -2.93 -3.09
N LYS A 424 14.85 -2.50 -3.40
CA LYS A 424 14.38 -1.13 -3.10
C LYS A 424 14.17 -0.94 -1.59
N ALA A 425 14.23 0.33 -1.15
CA ALA A 425 13.85 0.70 0.21
C ALA A 425 12.42 0.22 0.54
N GLY A 426 12.25 -0.39 1.71
CA GLY A 426 10.99 -1.03 2.12
C GLY A 426 10.75 -2.45 1.61
N SER A 427 11.72 -3.07 0.93
CA SER A 427 11.65 -4.49 0.55
C SER A 427 11.47 -5.40 1.77
N PRO A 428 10.55 -6.39 1.74
CA PRO A 428 10.36 -7.37 2.81
C PRO A 428 11.46 -8.45 2.84
N ALA A 429 12.46 -8.38 1.95
CA ALA A 429 13.68 -9.18 2.02
C ALA A 429 14.79 -8.55 2.88
N ILE A 430 14.70 -7.25 3.17
CA ILE A 430 15.65 -6.51 4.00
C ILE A 430 15.44 -6.88 5.48
N ASP A 431 16.52 -7.09 6.22
CA ASP A 431 16.53 -7.49 7.64
C ASP A 431 15.75 -8.80 7.93
N ALA A 432 15.57 -9.66 6.92
CA ALA A 432 14.52 -10.70 6.93
C ALA A 432 15.00 -12.16 7.10
N GLY A 433 16.29 -12.44 6.94
CA GLY A 433 16.87 -13.79 6.99
C GLY A 433 16.94 -14.46 8.38
N ASP A 434 17.60 -15.60 8.44
CA ASP A 434 17.94 -16.29 9.69
C ASP A 434 19.04 -15.52 10.44
N LYS A 435 18.78 -15.18 11.71
CA LYS A 435 19.58 -14.27 12.55
C LYS A 435 20.85 -14.88 13.17
N LYS A 436 21.39 -15.94 12.58
CA LYS A 436 22.62 -16.57 13.08
C LYS A 436 23.85 -15.89 12.51
N ALA A 437 24.92 -15.82 13.30
CA ALA A 437 26.22 -15.28 12.90
C ALA A 437 26.81 -15.92 11.61
N GLU A 438 26.45 -17.17 11.26
CA GLU A 438 26.85 -17.82 10.00
C GLU A 438 26.22 -17.18 8.74
N PHE A 439 25.27 -16.27 8.91
CA PHE A 439 24.54 -15.58 7.85
C PHE A 439 24.68 -14.05 7.88
N ASN A 440 25.39 -13.44 8.83
CA ASN A 440 25.44 -11.98 8.95
C ASN A 440 26.00 -11.29 7.69
N ASP A 441 25.46 -10.11 7.37
CA ASP A 441 26.04 -9.20 6.38
C ASP A 441 27.42 -8.72 6.85
N ILE A 442 28.47 -8.99 6.05
CA ILE A 442 29.84 -8.57 6.36
C ILE A 442 30.25 -7.36 5.50
N ASN A 443 29.78 -7.30 4.26
CA ASN A 443 30.24 -6.34 3.24
C ASN A 443 29.27 -5.18 2.99
N PHE A 444 28.10 -5.18 3.66
CA PHE A 444 27.11 -4.10 3.62
C PHE A 444 26.75 -3.68 5.06
N PRO A 445 27.15 -2.48 5.51
CA PRO A 445 26.81 -1.97 6.83
C PRO A 445 25.55 -1.10 6.83
N PRO A 446 24.56 -1.39 7.68
CA PRO A 446 23.93 -2.70 7.80
C PRO A 446 22.54 -2.71 7.14
N SER A 447 22.00 -3.92 6.99
CA SER A 447 20.58 -4.25 7.17
C SER A 447 19.92 -3.35 8.25
N MET A 448 19.33 -2.22 7.83
CA MET A 448 18.74 -1.10 8.59
C MET A 448 19.23 -0.82 10.04
N GLY A 449 20.49 -1.09 10.35
CA GLY A 449 21.05 -0.96 11.70
C GLY A 449 20.80 -2.15 12.65
N THR A 450 20.32 -3.29 12.16
CA THR A 450 20.08 -4.52 12.95
C THR A 450 21.16 -5.58 12.74
N THR A 451 21.03 -6.71 13.44
CA THR A 451 21.96 -7.86 13.37
C THR A 451 21.38 -9.02 12.55
N ARG A 452 20.55 -8.74 11.54
CA ARG A 452 19.78 -9.77 10.83
C ARG A 452 19.98 -9.67 9.32
N ASN A 453 20.43 -10.78 8.74
CA ASN A 453 20.77 -10.94 7.33
C ASN A 453 19.68 -10.47 6.35
N ASP A 454 20.08 -9.80 5.27
CA ASP A 454 19.24 -9.61 4.10
C ASP A 454 19.02 -10.94 3.34
N MET A 455 17.87 -11.11 2.67
CA MET A 455 17.64 -12.25 1.79
C MET A 455 18.15 -11.99 0.36
N GLY A 456 18.53 -13.08 -0.32
CA GLY A 456 18.98 -13.07 -1.71
C GLY A 456 20.50 -12.92 -1.88
N VAL A 457 20.92 -12.79 -3.14
CA VAL A 457 22.33 -12.78 -3.58
C VAL A 457 23.20 -11.68 -2.96
N TYR A 458 22.59 -10.53 -2.63
CA TYR A 458 23.27 -9.36 -2.08
C TYR A 458 23.34 -9.35 -0.54
N GLY A 459 22.68 -10.29 0.14
CA GLY A 459 22.75 -10.44 1.60
C GLY A 459 23.79 -11.48 2.05
N GLY A 460 24.33 -11.29 3.25
CA GLY A 460 25.11 -12.29 3.98
C GLY A 460 26.63 -12.24 3.76
N PRO A 461 27.37 -13.23 4.30
CA PRO A 461 28.81 -13.10 4.54
C PRO A 461 29.68 -13.20 3.28
N MET A 462 29.12 -13.63 2.14
CA MET A 462 29.83 -13.72 0.86
C MET A 462 29.38 -12.69 -0.16
N ALA A 463 28.37 -11.86 0.14
CA ALA A 463 27.88 -10.85 -0.77
C ALA A 463 29.01 -9.90 -1.22
N LEU A 464 29.06 -9.58 -2.51
CA LEU A 464 30.11 -8.71 -3.05
C LEU A 464 29.82 -7.25 -2.70
N ALA A 465 30.79 -6.53 -2.15
CA ALA A 465 30.66 -5.11 -1.89
C ALA A 465 30.48 -4.33 -3.21
N GLU A 466 29.31 -3.72 -3.39
CA GLU A 466 29.02 -2.86 -4.53
C GLU A 466 29.82 -1.57 -4.49
N LYS A 467 30.32 -1.13 -5.66
CA LYS A 467 30.57 0.30 -5.89
C LYS A 467 29.22 0.98 -6.12
N ARG A 468 28.53 1.32 -5.03
CA ARG A 468 27.27 2.08 -5.12
C ARG A 468 27.46 3.37 -5.93
N LYS A 469 26.45 3.69 -6.73
CA LYS A 469 26.23 5.02 -7.28
C LYS A 469 26.19 6.04 -6.13
N GLY A 470 26.79 7.22 -6.31
CA GLY A 470 26.88 8.22 -5.24
C GLY A 470 25.50 8.76 -4.85
N ASN A 471 25.25 8.88 -3.55
CA ASN A 471 23.98 9.34 -2.99
C ASN A 471 23.62 10.77 -3.47
N ALA A 472 22.47 10.91 -4.11
CA ALA A 472 21.92 12.21 -4.46
C ALA A 472 21.38 12.95 -3.23
N ARG A 473 21.16 14.26 -3.35
CA ARG A 473 20.56 15.05 -2.27
C ARG A 473 19.02 15.02 -2.39
N PRO A 474 18.26 14.81 -1.30
CA PRO A 474 16.81 14.85 -1.33
C PRO A 474 16.25 16.27 -1.59
N GLN A 475 15.01 16.33 -2.06
CA GLN A 475 14.27 17.56 -2.35
C GLN A 475 13.11 17.72 -1.35
N ALA A 476 13.16 18.78 -0.54
CA ALA A 476 12.00 19.23 0.23
C ALA A 476 10.93 19.83 -0.69
N VAL A 477 9.66 19.52 -0.41
CA VAL A 477 8.50 20.22 -0.98
C VAL A 477 7.55 20.59 0.14
N ALA A 478 7.58 21.85 0.59
CA ALA A 478 6.84 22.36 1.74
C ALA A 478 5.33 22.59 1.49
N GLY A 479 4.91 22.54 0.22
CA GLY A 479 3.57 22.92 -0.23
C GLY A 479 3.48 24.39 -0.69
N PRO A 480 2.31 24.84 -1.15
CA PRO A 480 2.06 26.22 -1.55
C PRO A 480 1.85 27.13 -0.33
N ASP A 481 2.01 28.44 -0.54
CA ASP A 481 1.66 29.48 0.43
C ASP A 481 0.15 29.45 0.77
N ILE A 482 -0.20 29.84 1.99
CA ILE A 482 -1.57 29.75 2.52
C ILE A 482 -2.00 31.04 3.23
N GLU A 483 -3.30 31.32 3.19
CA GLU A 483 -3.94 32.42 3.94
C GLU A 483 -4.78 31.85 5.08
N VAL A 484 -4.65 32.40 6.29
CA VAL A 484 -5.50 32.07 7.45
C VAL A 484 -5.79 33.31 8.29
N PHE A 485 -6.96 33.40 8.90
CA PHE A 485 -7.32 34.54 9.74
C PHE A 485 -6.75 34.48 11.15
N VAL A 486 -6.69 35.63 11.81
CA VAL A 486 -6.23 35.76 13.21
C VAL A 486 -7.04 34.81 14.10
N GLY A 487 -6.34 34.06 14.96
CA GLY A 487 -6.95 33.06 15.84
C GLY A 487 -7.09 31.65 15.24
N ARG A 488 -6.99 31.47 13.91
CA ARG A 488 -7.13 30.16 13.24
C ARG A 488 -5.83 29.35 13.28
N ARG A 489 -5.86 28.08 12.84
CA ARG A 489 -4.67 27.22 12.71
C ARG A 489 -4.19 27.13 11.27
N ALA A 490 -2.92 27.45 11.04
CA ALA A 490 -2.22 27.14 9.79
C ALA A 490 -1.73 25.69 9.82
N ILE A 491 -1.89 24.95 8.71
CA ILE A 491 -1.48 23.54 8.57
C ILE A 491 -0.51 23.43 7.39
N LEU A 492 0.67 22.86 7.64
CA LEU A 492 1.75 22.72 6.68
C LEU A 492 1.94 21.23 6.31
N ASN A 493 2.33 20.94 5.07
CA ASN A 493 2.27 19.57 4.52
C ASN A 493 3.41 19.26 3.54
N GLY A 494 4.45 18.59 4.04
CA GLY A 494 5.66 18.25 3.31
C GLY A 494 5.58 17.02 2.40
N ARG A 495 4.38 16.40 2.24
CA ARG A 495 4.20 15.06 1.63
C ARG A 495 4.70 14.92 0.19
N GLN A 496 4.96 16.01 -0.52
CA GLN A 496 5.52 15.99 -1.88
C GLN A 496 7.06 15.95 -1.91
N SER A 497 7.72 16.01 -0.74
CA SER A 497 9.18 15.85 -0.64
C SER A 497 9.59 14.46 -1.11
N LEU A 498 10.69 14.39 -1.86
CA LEU A 498 11.14 13.18 -2.54
C LEU A 498 12.66 13.05 -2.51
N ASP A 499 13.14 11.82 -2.62
CA ASP A 499 14.55 11.52 -2.76
C ASP A 499 14.85 11.00 -4.19
N PRO A 500 15.92 11.45 -4.88
CA PRO A 500 16.21 11.03 -6.25
C PRO A 500 16.65 9.56 -6.41
N ASP A 501 17.23 8.94 -5.37
CA ASP A 501 17.59 7.52 -5.37
C ASP A 501 16.51 6.64 -4.70
N GLY A 502 15.47 7.27 -4.13
CA GLY A 502 14.26 6.64 -3.60
C GLY A 502 14.30 6.36 -2.08
N ASP A 503 15.24 6.98 -1.36
CA ASP A 503 15.44 6.74 0.06
C ASP A 503 14.38 7.38 0.98
N ALA A 504 14.23 6.82 2.18
CA ALA A 504 13.25 7.26 3.17
C ALA A 504 13.66 8.59 3.84
N LEU A 505 12.71 9.52 3.94
CA LEU A 505 12.94 10.88 4.44
C LEU A 505 12.49 11.09 5.89
N THR A 506 13.34 11.75 6.66
CA THR A 506 12.99 12.43 7.92
C THR A 506 12.68 13.91 7.65
N TYR A 507 11.91 14.55 8.54
CA TYR A 507 11.34 15.89 8.32
C TYR A 507 11.66 16.82 9.50
N GLN A 508 12.04 18.07 9.22
CA GLN A 508 12.22 19.10 10.25
C GLN A 508 11.64 20.45 9.80
N TRP A 509 10.58 20.88 10.48
CA TRP A 509 9.95 22.20 10.32
C TRP A 509 10.51 23.21 11.32
N THR A 510 10.57 24.48 10.93
CA THR A 510 10.96 25.60 11.79
C THR A 510 10.15 26.86 11.41
N LEU A 511 9.68 27.64 12.40
CA LEU A 511 9.04 28.93 12.14
C LEU A 511 10.13 30.00 12.21
N VAL A 512 10.46 30.62 11.06
CA VAL A 512 11.62 31.51 10.91
C VAL A 512 11.25 32.99 10.89
N GLN A 513 9.99 33.32 10.59
CA GLN A 513 9.44 34.67 10.69
C GLN A 513 8.02 34.64 11.23
N LYS A 514 7.63 35.68 11.97
CA LYS A 514 6.29 35.97 12.50
C LYS A 514 6.17 37.47 12.80
N PRO A 515 4.97 38.05 12.95
CA PRO A 515 4.78 39.41 13.46
C PRO A 515 5.40 39.60 14.86
N GLU A 516 5.88 40.80 15.18
CA GLU A 516 6.61 41.07 16.42
C GLU A 516 5.80 40.75 17.70
N ALA A 517 4.51 41.11 17.71
CA ALA A 517 3.61 40.82 18.83
C ALA A 517 3.18 39.33 18.94
N SER A 518 3.52 38.48 17.96
CA SER A 518 3.09 37.08 17.91
C SER A 518 3.82 36.21 18.94
N LYS A 519 3.10 35.24 19.53
CA LYS A 519 3.60 34.23 20.47
C LYS A 519 3.51 32.79 19.90
N ALA A 520 3.17 32.66 18.61
CA ALA A 520 2.97 31.38 17.91
C ALA A 520 4.16 30.40 17.98
N LYS A 521 3.84 29.09 17.97
CA LYS A 521 4.78 27.95 17.95
C LYS A 521 4.23 26.79 17.13
N LEU A 522 5.11 26.01 16.49
CA LEU A 522 4.77 24.79 15.74
C LEU A 522 4.48 23.60 16.66
N ILE A 523 3.59 22.70 16.20
CA ILE A 523 3.18 21.47 16.89
C ILE A 523 3.74 20.26 16.14
N ARG A 524 4.58 19.45 16.80
CA ARG A 524 5.26 18.26 16.23
C ARG A 524 5.99 18.59 14.90
N PRO A 525 7.07 19.40 14.95
CA PRO A 525 7.79 19.84 13.75
C PRO A 525 8.60 18.73 13.06
N ASP A 526 8.67 17.54 13.66
CA ASP A 526 9.33 16.32 13.20
C ASP A 526 8.49 15.48 12.20
N ARG A 527 7.31 15.96 11.82
CA ARG A 527 6.31 15.19 11.06
C ARG A 527 6.05 15.78 9.67
N VAL A 528 5.65 14.89 8.75
CA VAL A 528 5.24 15.21 7.36
C VAL A 528 4.17 16.32 7.31
N LYS A 529 3.27 16.37 8.31
CA LYS A 529 2.34 17.48 8.53
C LYS A 529 2.53 18.08 9.91
N THR A 530 2.53 19.40 9.99
CA THR A 530 2.62 20.18 11.24
C THR A 530 1.63 21.36 11.22
N ALA A 531 1.47 22.08 12.33
CA ALA A 531 0.56 23.22 12.43
C ALA A 531 1.00 24.24 13.49
N PHE A 532 0.52 25.48 13.39
CA PHE A 532 0.58 26.50 14.44
C PHE A 532 -0.73 27.31 14.51
N LYS A 533 -0.98 28.03 15.60
CA LYS A 533 -2.09 29.00 15.71
C LYS A 533 -1.59 30.38 15.27
N ALA A 534 -2.23 30.99 14.28
CA ALA A 534 -2.07 32.40 13.96
C ALA A 534 -2.70 33.24 15.07
N ASP A 535 -2.03 34.30 15.52
CA ASP A 535 -2.39 35.04 16.73
C ASP A 535 -2.28 36.57 16.57
N VAL A 536 -1.67 37.06 15.49
CA VAL A 536 -1.57 38.48 15.10
C VAL A 536 -1.64 38.56 13.57
N ALA A 537 -2.20 39.64 13.02
CA ALA A 537 -2.14 39.89 11.58
C ALA A 537 -0.70 40.18 11.08
N GLY A 538 -0.44 39.86 9.82
CA GLY A 538 0.87 39.98 9.16
C GLY A 538 1.38 38.65 8.61
N THR A 539 2.66 38.64 8.23
CA THR A 539 3.29 37.50 7.55
C THR A 539 4.07 36.62 8.51
N TYR A 540 3.83 35.31 8.43
CA TYR A 540 4.63 34.26 9.06
C TYR A 540 5.34 33.47 7.96
N VAL A 541 6.55 32.99 8.22
CA VAL A 541 7.29 32.11 7.29
C VAL A 541 7.76 30.88 8.04
N ALA A 542 7.39 29.71 7.51
CA ALA A 542 7.84 28.42 7.98
C ALA A 542 8.81 27.80 6.98
N ARG A 543 9.77 27.00 7.47
CA ARG A 543 10.86 26.41 6.70
C ARG A 543 10.95 24.91 6.97
N LEU A 544 10.94 24.10 5.91
CA LEU A 544 11.15 22.66 5.91
C LEU A 544 12.58 22.32 5.45
N VAL A 545 13.20 21.36 6.12
CA VAL A 545 14.34 20.56 5.63
C VAL A 545 13.93 19.09 5.71
N VAL A 546 14.34 18.28 4.75
CA VAL A 546 14.25 16.82 4.82
C VAL A 546 15.64 16.19 4.75
N THR A 547 15.84 15.04 5.39
CA THR A 547 17.12 14.32 5.43
C THR A 547 16.89 12.85 5.14
N ASP A 548 17.69 12.27 4.25
CA ASP A 548 17.63 10.85 3.88
C ASP A 548 18.19 9.92 4.99
N ARG A 549 18.14 8.60 4.76
CA ARG A 549 18.68 7.59 5.69
C ARG A 549 20.20 7.54 5.78
N LEU A 550 20.94 8.19 4.87
CA LEU A 550 22.40 8.27 4.87
C LEU A 550 22.90 9.57 5.53
N GLY A 551 21.99 10.46 5.92
CA GLY A 551 22.26 11.69 6.65
C GLY A 551 22.45 12.93 5.77
N LEU A 552 22.23 12.85 4.45
CA LEU A 552 22.34 13.99 3.56
C LEU A 552 21.01 14.77 3.54
N SER A 553 21.10 16.08 3.78
CA SER A 553 19.94 16.95 3.94
C SER A 553 19.64 17.76 2.68
N SER A 554 18.36 17.98 2.40
CA SER A 554 17.89 18.84 1.33
C SER A 554 18.36 20.29 1.52
N GLU A 555 18.29 21.08 0.45
CA GLU A 555 18.19 22.52 0.64
C GLU A 555 16.86 22.86 1.34
N ALA A 556 16.85 23.96 2.08
CA ALA A 556 15.68 24.35 2.86
C ALA A 556 14.64 25.08 2.01
N GLN A 557 13.39 24.63 2.03
CA GLN A 557 12.27 25.34 1.38
C GLN A 557 11.41 26.07 2.41
N THR A 558 11.00 27.29 2.09
CA THR A 558 9.99 28.04 2.85
C THR A 558 8.58 27.88 2.29
N VAL A 559 7.60 28.14 3.17
CA VAL A 559 6.19 28.37 2.85
C VAL A 559 5.71 29.57 3.67
N THR A 560 5.02 30.49 3.00
CA THR A 560 4.47 31.71 3.59
C THR A 560 3.07 31.44 4.14
N VAL A 561 2.78 32.00 5.31
CA VAL A 561 1.43 32.07 5.86
C VAL A 561 1.05 33.54 6.01
N THR A 562 0.13 34.00 5.17
CA THR A 562 -0.43 35.35 5.24
C THR A 562 -1.60 35.37 6.19
N VAL A 563 -1.59 36.32 7.13
CA VAL A 563 -2.72 36.57 8.05
C VAL A 563 -3.19 38.00 7.79
N PRO A 564 -4.25 38.21 6.98
CA PRO A 564 -4.69 39.56 6.65
C PRO A 564 -5.23 40.29 7.88
N ALA A 565 -5.33 41.61 7.78
CA ALA A 565 -6.11 42.40 8.71
C ALA A 565 -7.60 42.02 8.59
N ASN A 566 -8.34 42.25 9.66
CA ASN A 566 -9.78 42.07 9.73
C ASN A 566 -10.50 42.94 8.68
N ARG A 567 -11.56 42.44 8.05
CA ARG A 567 -12.26 43.10 6.95
C ARG A 567 -13.70 43.45 7.36
N PRO A 568 -14.37 44.39 6.68
CA PRO A 568 -15.78 44.67 6.93
C PRO A 568 -16.67 43.45 6.67
N PRO A 569 -17.68 43.20 7.51
CA PRO A 569 -18.61 42.10 7.34
C PRO A 569 -19.55 42.31 6.13
N LEU A 570 -20.20 41.23 5.69
CA LEU A 570 -21.21 41.25 4.63
C LEU A 570 -22.61 41.08 5.22
N ALA A 571 -23.40 42.16 5.20
CA ALA A 571 -24.83 42.09 5.52
C ALA A 571 -25.60 41.29 4.45
N ASN A 572 -26.60 40.55 4.89
CA ASN A 572 -27.53 39.80 4.04
C ASN A 572 -28.89 39.74 4.72
N ILE A 573 -29.93 40.21 4.02
CA ILE A 573 -31.34 40.04 4.44
C ILE A 573 -31.82 38.74 3.80
N SER A 574 -31.83 37.70 4.62
CA SER A 574 -32.06 36.29 4.27
C SER A 574 -33.53 35.96 4.00
N GLU A 575 -34.27 36.82 3.31
CA GLU A 575 -35.66 36.52 2.92
C GLU A 575 -35.94 36.91 1.47
N VAL A 576 -36.59 35.99 0.74
CA VAL A 576 -37.16 36.23 -0.59
C VAL A 576 -38.67 36.17 -0.46
N LEU A 577 -39.26 37.31 -0.13
CA LEU A 577 -40.71 37.47 -0.05
C LEU A 577 -41.31 37.45 -1.45
N SER A 578 -41.99 36.36 -1.81
CA SER A 578 -42.70 36.22 -3.09
C SER A 578 -44.05 36.94 -3.07
N GLN A 579 -44.77 36.89 -1.95
CA GLN A 579 -46.05 37.60 -1.72
C GLN A 579 -46.20 38.01 -0.25
N VAL A 580 -46.78 39.19 -0.02
CA VAL A 580 -47.17 39.77 1.27
C VAL A 580 -48.39 40.67 1.06
N SER A 581 -49.17 40.95 2.10
CA SER A 581 -50.43 41.71 2.01
C SER A 581 -50.47 42.91 2.97
N ALA A 582 -51.39 43.84 2.72
CA ALA A 582 -51.65 44.94 3.64
C ALA A 582 -52.17 44.41 5.00
N GLY A 583 -51.47 44.74 6.08
CA GLY A 583 -51.74 44.30 7.46
C GLY A 583 -50.71 43.33 8.03
N ASP A 584 -49.96 42.61 7.19
CA ASP A 584 -49.02 41.57 7.61
C ASP A 584 -47.84 42.12 8.43
N VAL A 585 -47.35 41.34 9.39
CA VAL A 585 -46.09 41.62 10.10
C VAL A 585 -45.02 40.65 9.60
N ILE A 586 -44.11 41.14 8.76
CA ILE A 586 -42.98 40.34 8.24
C ILE A 586 -41.79 40.35 9.21
N THR A 587 -40.97 39.30 9.18
CA THR A 587 -39.73 39.22 9.96
C THR A 587 -38.53 39.12 9.02
N LEU A 588 -37.68 40.13 9.07
CA LEU A 588 -36.52 40.30 8.21
C LEU A 588 -35.32 39.62 8.87
N TYR A 589 -34.88 38.50 8.30
CA TYR A 589 -33.83 37.69 8.88
C TYR A 589 -32.43 38.20 8.49
N GLY A 590 -31.67 38.72 9.44
CA GLY A 590 -30.27 39.12 9.18
C GLY A 590 -29.29 37.96 9.26
N SER A 591 -29.73 36.78 9.74
CA SER A 591 -28.87 35.65 10.15
C SER A 591 -27.96 35.02 9.07
N ALA A 592 -28.19 35.25 7.77
CA ALA A 592 -27.24 34.87 6.71
C ALA A 592 -26.12 35.91 6.46
N SER A 593 -26.13 37.03 7.20
CA SER A 593 -25.02 37.97 7.26
C SER A 593 -23.79 37.27 7.81
N LYS A 594 -22.63 37.58 7.25
CA LYS A 594 -21.39 36.88 7.60
C LYS A 594 -20.20 37.81 7.60
N ASP A 595 -19.41 37.70 8.65
CA ASP A 595 -18.05 38.22 8.67
C ASP A 595 -17.10 37.28 7.88
N PRO A 596 -16.19 37.78 7.02
CA PRO A 596 -15.22 36.95 6.29
C PRO A 596 -14.24 36.17 7.16
N GLU A 597 -13.88 36.70 8.35
CA GLU A 597 -12.96 36.08 9.31
C GLU A 597 -13.69 35.11 10.27
N GLY A 598 -15.02 35.31 10.41
CA GLY A 598 -15.96 34.57 11.25
C GLY A 598 -16.18 35.19 12.64
N ALA A 599 -16.06 36.50 12.77
CA ALA A 599 -16.38 37.27 13.98
C ALA A 599 -17.91 37.34 14.26
N PRO A 600 -18.34 37.57 15.52
CA PRO A 600 -19.74 37.78 15.87
C PRO A 600 -20.27 39.11 15.32
N LEU A 601 -21.54 39.14 14.90
CA LEU A 601 -22.16 40.32 14.31
C LEU A 601 -23.17 40.99 15.26
N SER A 602 -23.23 42.31 15.17
CA SER A 602 -24.31 43.20 15.61
C SER A 602 -25.03 43.78 14.37
N TYR A 603 -26.25 44.30 14.54
CA TYR A 603 -27.20 44.49 13.44
C TYR A 603 -27.96 45.82 13.59
N GLN A 604 -28.09 46.58 12.50
CA GLN A 604 -28.79 47.86 12.45
C GLN A 604 -29.77 47.89 11.27
N TRP A 605 -31.06 48.06 11.58
CA TRP A 605 -32.17 48.01 10.62
C TRP A 605 -32.80 49.38 10.42
N SER A 606 -33.16 49.75 9.18
CA SER A 606 -33.87 51.01 8.88
C SER A 606 -34.89 50.90 7.74
N LEU A 607 -36.05 51.55 7.91
CA LEU A 607 -37.13 51.60 6.92
C LEU A 607 -36.94 52.86 6.07
N LEU A 608 -36.53 52.69 4.82
CA LEU A 608 -36.18 53.79 3.93
C LEU A 608 -37.37 54.32 3.13
N TYR A 609 -38.36 53.46 2.86
CA TYR A 609 -39.55 53.81 2.06
C TYR A 609 -40.77 52.99 2.49
N LYS A 610 -41.95 53.61 2.42
CA LYS A 610 -43.26 52.99 2.65
C LYS A 610 -44.34 53.68 1.79
N PRO A 611 -45.51 53.05 1.54
CA PRO A 611 -46.58 53.61 0.71
C PRO A 611 -47.18 54.91 1.24
N ALA A 612 -47.85 55.67 0.37
CA ALA A 612 -48.64 56.80 0.79
C ALA A 612 -49.71 56.38 1.82
N ASN A 613 -49.90 57.20 2.86
CA ASN A 613 -50.76 56.96 4.02
C ASN A 613 -50.30 55.84 5.00
N SER A 614 -49.24 55.09 4.69
CA SER A 614 -48.69 54.06 5.59
C SER A 614 -48.08 54.65 6.87
N GLN A 615 -48.46 54.13 8.04
CA GLN A 615 -47.93 54.47 9.35
C GLN A 615 -46.83 53.50 9.82
N ALA A 616 -46.61 52.39 9.10
CA ALA A 616 -45.57 51.38 9.30
C ALA A 616 -44.22 51.88 9.88
N THR A 617 -43.68 51.09 10.81
CA THR A 617 -42.37 51.27 11.48
C THR A 617 -41.72 49.90 11.74
N LEU A 618 -40.39 49.86 11.89
CA LEU A 618 -39.68 48.64 12.31
C LEU A 618 -39.72 48.43 13.83
N SER A 619 -39.76 47.17 14.24
CA SER A 619 -39.66 46.70 15.62
C SER A 619 -38.57 45.63 15.77
N GLY A 620 -37.85 45.64 16.89
CA GLY A 620 -36.68 44.78 17.09
C GLY A 620 -35.39 45.37 16.51
N GLN A 621 -34.27 45.11 17.20
CA GLN A 621 -32.93 45.66 16.95
C GLN A 621 -31.84 44.58 17.16
N GLY A 622 -32.16 43.34 16.77
CA GLY A 622 -31.26 42.20 16.90
C GLY A 622 -30.83 41.65 15.53
N VAL A 623 -30.38 40.39 15.52
CA VAL A 623 -30.10 39.62 14.30
C VAL A 623 -31.22 39.76 13.28
N ASP A 624 -32.46 39.78 13.76
CA ASP A 624 -33.67 39.95 12.97
C ASP A 624 -34.46 41.18 13.46
N SER A 625 -35.29 41.74 12.57
CA SER A 625 -36.21 42.86 12.84
C SER A 625 -37.55 42.59 12.15
N SER A 626 -38.62 43.29 12.54
CA SER A 626 -39.96 43.07 11.99
C SER A 626 -40.64 44.35 11.55
N LEU A 627 -41.48 44.26 10.51
CA LEU A 627 -42.19 45.39 9.91
C LEU A 627 -43.66 45.04 9.72
N GLN A 628 -44.58 45.90 10.20
CA GLN A 628 -45.98 45.81 9.80
C GLN A 628 -46.25 46.57 8.51
N LEU A 629 -46.82 45.89 7.51
CA LEU A 629 -47.09 46.41 6.17
C LEU A 629 -48.52 46.99 6.11
N ASP A 630 -48.81 48.03 6.88
CA ASP A 630 -50.19 48.47 7.16
C ASP A 630 -51.04 48.98 5.97
N VAL A 631 -50.43 49.29 4.82
CA VAL A 631 -51.11 49.79 3.60
C VAL A 631 -50.56 49.13 2.33
N ASP A 632 -51.39 48.97 1.30
CA ASP A 632 -50.98 48.39 0.01
C ASP A 632 -49.95 49.24 -0.76
N GLY A 633 -48.86 48.61 -1.17
CA GLY A 633 -47.81 49.21 -2.01
C GLY A 633 -46.45 48.54 -1.79
N SER A 634 -45.39 49.31 -2.02
CA SER A 634 -44.01 48.84 -1.81
C SER A 634 -43.34 49.52 -0.62
N TYR A 635 -42.52 48.76 0.10
CA TYR A 635 -41.71 49.16 1.23
C TYR A 635 -40.25 48.81 0.91
N VAL A 636 -39.29 49.57 1.45
CA VAL A 636 -37.86 49.27 1.29
C VAL A 636 -37.19 49.33 2.66
N VAL A 637 -36.55 48.23 3.06
CA VAL A 637 -35.84 48.10 4.33
C VAL A 637 -34.37 47.80 4.08
N GLN A 638 -33.51 48.40 4.90
CA GLN A 638 -32.06 48.27 4.87
C GLN A 638 -31.56 47.56 6.13
N LEU A 639 -30.49 46.77 5.95
CA LEU A 639 -29.66 46.22 7.01
C LEU A 639 -28.20 46.68 6.81
N ILE A 640 -27.56 47.05 7.92
CA ILE A 640 -26.11 47.14 8.08
C ILE A 640 -25.74 46.20 9.24
N VAL A 641 -24.63 45.47 9.14
CA VAL A 641 -24.09 44.65 10.23
C VAL A 641 -22.68 45.12 10.62
N ASN A 642 -22.30 44.93 11.88
CA ASN A 642 -21.00 45.33 12.41
C ASN A 642 -20.39 44.21 13.24
N ASP A 643 -19.12 43.90 13.00
CA ASP A 643 -18.38 42.76 13.58
C ASP A 643 -17.68 43.07 14.93
N GLY A 644 -17.94 44.24 15.50
CA GLY A 644 -17.22 44.83 16.62
C GLY A 644 -16.09 45.78 16.22
N THR A 645 -15.78 45.92 14.92
CA THR A 645 -14.69 46.77 14.38
C THR A 645 -15.14 47.65 13.22
N PHE A 646 -15.92 47.09 12.28
CA PHE A 646 -16.30 47.70 11.00
C PHE A 646 -17.77 47.46 10.67
N ASP A 647 -18.40 48.49 10.08
CA ASP A 647 -19.73 48.36 9.46
C ASP A 647 -19.63 47.74 8.07
N SER A 648 -20.63 46.94 7.71
CA SER A 648 -20.82 46.43 6.35
C SER A 648 -21.24 47.55 5.40
N LEU A 649 -21.12 47.30 4.09
CA LEU A 649 -21.95 48.03 3.13
C LEU A 649 -23.44 47.73 3.40
N PRO A 650 -24.35 48.71 3.21
CA PRO A 650 -25.78 48.50 3.39
C PRO A 650 -26.35 47.58 2.32
N VAL A 651 -27.21 46.64 2.73
CA VAL A 651 -28.03 45.81 1.84
C VAL A 651 -29.50 46.19 2.01
N THR A 652 -30.28 46.17 0.93
CA THR A 652 -31.71 46.55 0.95
C THR A 652 -32.59 45.46 0.36
N VAL A 653 -33.70 45.16 1.03
CA VAL A 653 -34.80 44.36 0.48
C VAL A 653 -35.95 45.29 0.06
N THR A 654 -36.55 45.02 -1.10
CA THR A 654 -37.81 45.65 -1.52
C THR A 654 -38.94 44.67 -1.31
N ILE A 655 -39.95 45.09 -0.57
CA ILE A 655 -41.12 44.31 -0.16
C ILE A 655 -42.31 44.93 -0.90
N SER A 656 -43.11 44.14 -1.63
CA SER A 656 -44.25 44.68 -2.38
C SER A 656 -45.50 43.87 -2.12
N THR A 657 -46.57 44.51 -1.67
CA THR A 657 -47.91 43.88 -1.59
C THR A 657 -48.61 43.78 -2.96
N LYS A 658 -47.92 44.22 -4.02
CA LYS A 658 -48.32 44.06 -5.42
C LYS A 658 -47.30 43.17 -6.11
N ASN A 659 -47.76 41.99 -6.52
CA ASN A 659 -46.92 40.84 -6.79
C ASN A 659 -46.01 40.99 -8.04
N PRO A 660 -44.76 40.49 -8.03
CA PRO A 660 -44.19 39.90 -9.24
C PRO A 660 -45.08 38.72 -9.66
N VAL A 661 -45.38 38.59 -10.97
CA VAL A 661 -46.50 37.82 -11.55
C VAL A 661 -47.14 36.84 -10.56
N THR A 662 -48.28 37.24 -9.99
CA THR A 662 -48.98 36.55 -8.90
C THR A 662 -48.88 35.05 -9.03
N ALA A 663 -48.08 34.42 -8.16
CA ALA A 663 -48.01 32.97 -7.94
C ALA A 663 -49.40 32.38 -8.08
N GLY A 664 -49.63 31.77 -9.24
CA GLY A 664 -50.94 31.38 -9.67
C GLY A 664 -51.36 30.18 -8.87
N ILE A 665 -52.36 30.36 -8.01
CA ILE A 665 -53.12 29.21 -7.53
C ILE A 665 -53.76 28.58 -8.77
N ARG A 666 -53.48 27.30 -9.00
CA ARG A 666 -54.13 26.46 -10.01
C ARG A 666 -54.90 25.38 -9.29
N ARG A 667 -56.24 25.49 -9.26
CA ARG A 667 -57.09 24.58 -8.47
C ARG A 667 -57.47 23.35 -9.29
N VAL A 668 -57.14 22.18 -8.76
CA VAL A 668 -57.51 20.88 -9.33
C VAL A 668 -58.51 20.22 -8.38
N PRO A 669 -59.73 19.82 -8.82
CA PRO A 669 -60.22 19.78 -10.20
C PRO A 669 -61.01 21.04 -10.63
N GLU A 670 -61.07 22.07 -9.78
CA GLU A 670 -62.03 23.19 -9.85
C GLU A 670 -61.82 24.14 -11.04
N GLU A 671 -60.57 24.50 -11.33
CA GLU A 671 -60.17 25.32 -12.48
C GLU A 671 -59.59 24.46 -13.61
N TYR A 672 -58.91 23.36 -13.25
CA TYR A 672 -58.18 22.48 -14.15
C TYR A 672 -58.58 21.01 -13.91
N PRO A 673 -59.04 20.25 -14.91
CA PRO A 673 -59.58 18.91 -14.71
C PRO A 673 -58.51 17.84 -14.36
N THR A 674 -57.23 18.13 -14.60
CA THR A 674 -56.10 17.25 -14.24
C THR A 674 -54.93 18.04 -13.67
N ILE A 675 -54.08 17.40 -12.87
CA ILE A 675 -52.87 18.00 -12.29
C ILE A 675 -51.90 18.44 -13.39
N GLN A 676 -51.73 17.64 -14.45
CA GLN A 676 -50.89 18.03 -15.57
C GLN A 676 -51.44 19.27 -16.29
N SER A 677 -52.76 19.40 -16.51
CA SER A 677 -53.32 20.58 -17.17
C SER A 677 -53.13 21.88 -16.36
N ALA A 678 -53.10 21.77 -15.02
CA ALA A 678 -52.72 22.89 -14.15
C ALA A 678 -51.23 23.25 -14.26
N LEU A 679 -50.35 22.24 -14.28
CA LEU A 679 -48.89 22.41 -14.46
C LEU A 679 -48.54 22.99 -15.84
N ASP A 680 -49.23 22.55 -16.89
CA ASP A 680 -49.04 23.04 -18.27
C ASP A 680 -49.35 24.55 -18.35
N ALA A 681 -50.41 25.00 -17.68
CA ALA A 681 -50.83 26.41 -17.60
C ALA A 681 -50.04 27.25 -16.57
N ALA A 682 -49.28 26.61 -15.68
CA ALA A 682 -48.56 27.29 -14.60
C ALA A 682 -47.30 28.05 -15.04
N GLN A 683 -46.88 29.02 -14.24
CA GLN A 683 -45.62 29.77 -14.38
C GLN A 683 -44.63 29.44 -13.25
N ASP A 684 -43.36 29.80 -13.39
CA ASP A 684 -42.36 29.69 -12.32
C ASP A 684 -42.83 30.53 -11.10
N GLY A 685 -43.10 29.86 -9.97
CA GLY A 685 -43.67 30.43 -8.75
C GLY A 685 -45.10 29.99 -8.42
N ASP A 686 -45.83 29.35 -9.34
CA ASP A 686 -47.24 28.96 -9.14
C ASP A 686 -47.44 27.82 -8.11
N ASP A 687 -48.61 27.86 -7.45
CA ASP A 687 -49.07 26.91 -6.43
C ASP A 687 -50.18 26.01 -7.03
N ILE A 688 -49.86 24.75 -7.33
CA ILE A 688 -50.84 23.77 -7.84
C ILE A 688 -51.58 23.16 -6.64
N ILE A 689 -52.75 23.72 -6.34
CA ILE A 689 -53.58 23.31 -5.20
C ILE A 689 -54.51 22.18 -5.65
N VAL A 690 -54.14 20.95 -5.31
CA VAL A 690 -54.89 19.74 -5.64
C VAL A 690 -55.80 19.36 -4.47
N GLN A 691 -57.11 19.48 -4.68
CA GLN A 691 -58.13 19.06 -3.72
C GLN A 691 -58.27 17.54 -3.69
N LYS A 692 -58.75 17.00 -2.56
CA LYS A 692 -59.04 15.58 -2.34
C LYS A 692 -59.77 14.92 -3.50
N GLY A 693 -59.11 13.95 -4.13
CA GLY A 693 -59.62 13.18 -5.26
C GLY A 693 -58.68 12.02 -5.61
N ARG A 694 -58.98 11.27 -6.68
CA ARG A 694 -58.06 10.29 -7.28
C ARG A 694 -57.76 10.67 -8.74
N TYR A 695 -56.56 11.14 -8.97
CA TYR A 695 -56.05 11.68 -10.22
C TYR A 695 -55.24 10.60 -10.92
N LYS A 696 -55.83 9.96 -11.93
CA LYS A 696 -55.21 8.83 -12.63
C LYS A 696 -54.37 9.29 -13.82
N GLU A 697 -53.22 9.88 -13.52
CA GLU A 697 -52.33 10.52 -14.49
C GLU A 697 -50.84 10.28 -14.19
N LEU A 698 -49.98 10.64 -15.14
CA LEU A 698 -48.52 10.68 -14.98
C LEU A 698 -48.10 12.15 -15.03
N VAL A 699 -47.54 12.65 -13.94
CA VAL A 699 -47.30 14.08 -13.71
C VAL A 699 -45.83 14.43 -13.99
N VAL A 700 -45.58 15.58 -14.61
CA VAL A 700 -44.26 16.11 -14.93
C VAL A 700 -44.12 17.54 -14.43
N LEU A 701 -43.12 17.79 -13.58
CA LEU A 701 -42.68 19.11 -13.13
C LEU A 701 -41.41 19.47 -13.91
N ASP A 702 -41.57 20.34 -14.90
CA ASP A 702 -40.51 20.95 -15.71
C ASP A 702 -40.33 22.46 -15.44
N LYS A 703 -41.06 23.00 -14.45
CA LYS A 703 -41.08 24.39 -14.00
C LYS A 703 -40.79 24.51 -12.49
N SER A 704 -40.46 25.72 -12.04
CA SER A 704 -40.25 26.09 -10.62
C SER A 704 -41.60 26.25 -9.89
N VAL A 705 -42.36 25.17 -9.74
CA VAL A 705 -43.73 25.18 -9.21
C VAL A 705 -43.87 24.36 -7.94
N ASN A 706 -44.83 24.73 -7.11
CA ASN A 706 -45.18 24.02 -5.88
C ASN A 706 -46.39 23.12 -6.13
N LEU A 707 -46.24 21.82 -5.98
CA LEU A 707 -47.35 20.88 -6.06
C LEU A 707 -47.84 20.57 -4.63
N ILE A 708 -49.10 20.94 -4.31
CA ILE A 708 -49.63 20.95 -2.94
C ILE A 708 -50.98 20.23 -2.87
N GLY A 709 -51.03 19.15 -2.10
CA GLY A 709 -52.24 18.38 -1.84
C GLY A 709 -53.02 18.89 -0.62
N LYS A 710 -54.35 18.97 -0.74
CA LYS A 710 -55.28 19.29 0.35
C LYS A 710 -56.18 18.10 0.64
N ASP A 711 -56.18 17.65 1.90
CA ASP A 711 -56.84 16.42 2.38
C ASP A 711 -56.45 15.13 1.65
N TRP A 712 -55.15 14.96 1.41
CA TRP A 712 -54.51 13.74 0.89
C TRP A 712 -55.05 13.25 -0.48
N PRO A 713 -55.02 14.08 -1.54
CA PRO A 713 -55.33 13.64 -2.90
C PRO A 713 -54.40 12.52 -3.36
N ILE A 714 -54.94 11.58 -4.12
CA ILE A 714 -54.23 10.41 -4.63
C ILE A 714 -53.82 10.67 -6.09
N ILE A 715 -52.51 10.73 -6.38
CA ILE A 715 -52.00 10.64 -7.75
C ILE A 715 -51.70 9.16 -8.04
N ASP A 716 -52.28 8.62 -9.13
CA ASP A 716 -52.24 7.21 -9.49
C ASP A 716 -51.75 7.01 -10.93
N GLY A 717 -50.47 6.65 -11.09
CA GLY A 717 -49.88 6.37 -12.40
C GLY A 717 -50.47 5.16 -13.13
N GLY A 718 -51.39 4.40 -12.50
CA GLY A 718 -52.11 3.29 -13.09
C GLY A 718 -51.30 1.99 -13.26
N ARG A 719 -50.10 1.92 -12.66
CA ARG A 719 -49.17 0.78 -12.65
C ARG A 719 -48.84 0.26 -14.06
N GLN A 720 -48.64 1.20 -14.98
CA GLN A 720 -48.40 0.94 -16.41
C GLN A 720 -47.14 0.10 -16.66
N LYS A 721 -47.11 -0.64 -17.78
CA LYS A 721 -45.97 -1.48 -18.14
C LYS A 721 -44.73 -0.63 -18.47
N GLY A 722 -43.61 -0.92 -17.83
CA GLY A 722 -42.31 -0.29 -18.11
C GLY A 722 -42.00 0.95 -17.25
N ASN A 723 -41.03 1.75 -17.72
CA ASN A 723 -40.46 2.88 -16.98
C ASN A 723 -41.39 4.12 -17.06
N LYS A 724 -42.47 4.09 -16.29
CA LYS A 724 -43.43 5.21 -16.13
C LYS A 724 -43.44 5.64 -14.66
N ASN A 725 -43.24 6.93 -14.40
CA ASN A 725 -43.28 7.48 -13.05
C ASN A 725 -44.59 8.22 -12.81
N THR A 726 -45.17 8.11 -11.61
CA THR A 726 -46.38 8.86 -11.24
C THR A 726 -46.10 10.36 -11.16
N ILE A 727 -44.92 10.76 -10.66
CA ILE A 727 -44.37 12.13 -10.73
C ILE A 727 -42.94 12.08 -11.27
N SER A 728 -42.59 13.01 -12.16
CA SER A 728 -41.24 13.22 -12.68
C SER A 728 -40.80 14.67 -12.44
N ILE A 729 -39.60 14.90 -11.90
CA ILE A 729 -39.06 16.24 -11.59
C ILE A 729 -37.66 16.36 -12.20
N PHE A 730 -37.53 17.03 -13.34
CA PHE A 730 -36.34 16.92 -14.20
C PHE A 730 -35.69 18.27 -14.56
N TYR A 731 -34.35 18.32 -14.50
CA TYR A 731 -33.49 19.40 -14.99
C TYR A 731 -33.71 20.82 -14.42
N LEU A 732 -34.33 20.94 -13.24
CA LEU A 732 -34.61 22.22 -12.59
C LEU A 732 -33.43 22.75 -11.75
N GLY A 733 -32.46 21.90 -11.40
CA GLY A 733 -31.36 22.23 -10.49
C GLY A 733 -31.87 22.78 -9.15
N ASP A 734 -31.22 23.84 -8.65
CA ASP A 734 -31.56 24.54 -7.40
C ASP A 734 -32.92 25.28 -7.42
N ARG A 735 -33.61 25.36 -8.56
CA ARG A 735 -34.90 26.07 -8.71
C ARG A 735 -36.11 25.15 -8.63
N ALA A 736 -35.94 23.88 -8.28
CA ALA A 736 -37.07 22.97 -8.16
C ALA A 736 -37.93 23.33 -6.93
N GLY A 737 -39.24 23.45 -7.12
CA GLY A 737 -40.19 23.74 -6.05
C GLY A 737 -40.46 22.53 -5.14
N LYS A 738 -41.55 22.62 -4.36
CA LYS A 738 -41.94 21.56 -3.42
C LYS A 738 -42.96 20.57 -3.98
N VAL A 739 -43.01 19.38 -3.38
CA VAL A 739 -44.13 18.43 -3.50
C VAL A 739 -44.59 18.05 -2.09
N GLU A 740 -45.83 18.38 -1.72
CA GLU A 740 -46.36 18.10 -0.38
C GLU A 740 -47.83 17.64 -0.34
N GLY A 741 -48.19 16.83 0.65
CA GLY A 741 -49.59 16.52 1.00
C GLY A 741 -50.27 15.44 0.15
N PHE A 742 -49.55 14.71 -0.72
CA PHE A 742 -50.15 13.72 -1.63
C PHE A 742 -50.10 12.29 -1.10
N VAL A 743 -51.03 11.46 -1.57
CA VAL A 743 -50.84 10.01 -1.70
C VAL A 743 -50.33 9.73 -3.11
N ILE A 744 -49.19 9.06 -3.26
CA ILE A 744 -48.53 8.87 -4.57
C ILE A 744 -48.38 7.38 -4.84
N THR A 745 -49.10 6.88 -5.84
CA THR A 745 -49.23 5.45 -6.14
C THR A 745 -49.20 5.16 -7.64
N GLY A 746 -49.22 3.88 -8.03
CA GLY A 746 -49.34 3.48 -9.43
C GLY A 746 -48.08 3.65 -10.29
N GLY A 747 -46.90 3.79 -9.69
CA GLY A 747 -45.63 3.75 -10.42
C GLY A 747 -45.47 2.49 -11.27
N GLY A 748 -44.88 2.63 -12.46
CA GLY A 748 -44.85 1.61 -13.50
C GLY A 748 -44.05 0.34 -13.17
N SER A 749 -44.29 -0.73 -13.92
CA SER A 749 -43.69 -2.06 -13.66
C SER A 749 -42.22 -2.22 -14.10
N GLY A 750 -41.59 -1.17 -14.64
CA GLY A 750 -40.20 -1.20 -15.11
C GLY A 750 -39.17 -0.88 -14.02
N GLU A 751 -37.89 -1.07 -14.35
CA GLU A 751 -36.77 -0.80 -13.45
C GLU A 751 -36.65 0.67 -13.02
N LEU A 752 -37.24 1.60 -13.78
CA LEU A 752 -37.36 3.01 -13.45
C LEU A 752 -38.84 3.45 -13.42
N GLY A 753 -39.73 2.61 -12.89
CA GLY A 753 -41.13 2.98 -12.61
C GLY A 753 -41.31 3.43 -11.16
N HIS A 754 -41.22 4.74 -10.92
CA HIS A 754 -41.26 5.31 -9.57
C HIS A 754 -42.62 5.94 -9.21
N GLY A 755 -42.90 6.15 -7.93
CA GLY A 755 -43.87 7.13 -7.47
C GLY A 755 -43.40 8.55 -7.76
N ILE A 756 -42.17 8.90 -7.35
CA ILE A 756 -41.48 10.15 -7.70
C ILE A 756 -40.12 9.84 -8.33
N ASN A 757 -39.76 10.46 -9.45
CA ASN A 757 -38.42 10.34 -10.05
C ASN A 757 -37.77 11.71 -10.22
N ILE A 758 -36.69 11.96 -9.50
CA ILE A 758 -35.94 13.23 -9.48
C ILE A 758 -34.68 13.05 -10.33
N TRP A 759 -34.47 13.93 -11.31
CA TRP A 759 -33.30 13.90 -12.19
C TRP A 759 -32.63 15.27 -12.31
N ASP A 760 -31.36 15.37 -11.90
CA ASP A 760 -30.53 16.59 -11.96
C ASP A 760 -31.29 17.84 -11.44
N SER A 761 -31.97 17.68 -10.30
CA SER A 761 -32.85 18.67 -9.66
C SER A 761 -32.82 18.57 -8.14
N SER A 762 -33.03 19.69 -7.44
CA SER A 762 -33.01 19.81 -5.98
C SER A 762 -34.36 20.28 -5.37
N PRO A 763 -35.45 19.51 -5.51
CA PRO A 763 -36.75 19.85 -4.92
C PRO A 763 -36.75 19.64 -3.39
N ASP A 764 -37.79 20.18 -2.75
CA ASP A 764 -38.14 19.92 -1.36
C ASP A 764 -39.39 19.00 -1.30
N VAL A 765 -39.19 17.70 -1.04
CA VAL A 765 -40.27 16.69 -1.07
C VAL A 765 -40.61 16.29 0.36
N PHE A 766 -41.78 16.69 0.85
CA PHE A 766 -42.17 16.46 2.24
C PHE A 766 -43.65 16.21 2.49
N ASN A 767 -43.99 15.58 3.61
CA ASN A 767 -45.38 15.30 4.01
C ASN A 767 -46.21 14.54 2.93
N ASN A 768 -45.60 13.59 2.22
CA ASN A 768 -46.30 12.72 1.25
C ASN A 768 -46.43 11.28 1.75
N LYS A 769 -47.43 10.55 1.24
CA LYS A 769 -47.69 9.11 1.43
C LYS A 769 -47.38 8.36 0.14
N ILE A 770 -46.13 7.95 -0.04
CA ILE A 770 -45.65 7.29 -1.26
C ILE A 770 -45.86 5.78 -1.11
N VAL A 771 -46.87 5.23 -1.79
CA VAL A 771 -47.43 3.90 -1.47
C VAL A 771 -47.74 3.02 -2.69
N GLY A 772 -47.39 1.74 -2.61
CA GLY A 772 -47.79 0.72 -3.59
C GLY A 772 -47.10 0.79 -4.98
N ASN A 773 -45.97 1.49 -5.08
CA ASN A 773 -45.20 1.66 -6.32
C ASN A 773 -44.15 0.56 -6.51
N ASN A 774 -43.58 0.43 -7.72
CA ASN A 774 -42.44 -0.46 -7.96
C ASN A 774 -41.16 0.12 -7.31
N HIS A 775 -40.93 1.42 -7.46
CA HIS A 775 -40.04 2.18 -6.58
C HIS A 775 -40.85 3.34 -6.00
N GLY A 776 -40.74 3.67 -4.72
CA GLY A 776 -41.43 4.81 -4.13
C GLY A 776 -40.86 6.11 -4.70
N MET A 777 -39.55 6.30 -4.54
CA MET A 777 -38.83 7.47 -5.04
C MET A 777 -37.45 7.13 -5.59
N GLY A 778 -37.09 7.70 -6.74
CA GLY A 778 -35.76 7.62 -7.35
C GLY A 778 -35.08 8.99 -7.37
N ILE A 779 -33.78 9.04 -7.04
CA ILE A 779 -33.00 10.28 -7.03
C ILE A 779 -31.69 10.07 -7.80
N HIS A 780 -31.54 10.78 -8.91
CA HIS A 780 -30.46 10.61 -9.88
C HIS A 780 -29.92 11.98 -10.32
N GLY A 781 -28.61 12.14 -10.49
CA GLY A 781 -28.05 13.39 -11.00
C GLY A 781 -26.70 13.76 -10.40
N SER A 782 -26.03 14.69 -11.07
CA SER A 782 -24.76 15.25 -10.65
C SER A 782 -24.82 15.81 -9.21
N PRO A 783 -23.71 15.73 -8.44
CA PRO A 783 -23.66 16.25 -7.07
C PRO A 783 -24.10 17.71 -6.98
N SER A 784 -23.62 18.56 -7.88
CA SER A 784 -23.92 20.00 -7.91
C SER A 784 -25.39 20.34 -8.16
N LEU A 785 -26.18 19.42 -8.72
CA LEU A 785 -27.61 19.63 -9.00
C LEU A 785 -28.54 18.85 -8.04
N THR A 786 -27.96 17.99 -7.18
CA THR A 786 -28.69 17.18 -6.19
C THR A 786 -28.28 17.45 -4.73
N ALA A 787 -27.25 18.26 -4.49
CA ALA A 787 -26.78 18.60 -3.14
C ALA A 787 -27.76 19.41 -2.28
N LYS A 788 -28.80 20.01 -2.90
CA LYS A 788 -29.89 20.71 -2.19
C LYS A 788 -31.21 19.92 -2.21
N THR A 789 -31.28 18.76 -2.87
CA THR A 789 -32.48 17.90 -2.82
C THR A 789 -32.76 17.51 -1.37
N LYS A 790 -33.94 17.87 -0.87
CA LYS A 790 -34.41 17.47 0.45
C LYS A 790 -35.56 16.47 0.31
N VAL A 791 -35.53 15.44 1.14
CA VAL A 791 -36.61 14.47 1.29
C VAL A 791 -36.85 14.31 2.78
N HIS A 792 -37.97 14.81 3.31
CA HIS A 792 -38.25 14.76 4.75
C HIS A 792 -39.71 14.67 5.15
N GLY A 793 -40.02 14.14 6.32
CA GLY A 793 -41.40 14.03 6.82
C GLY A 793 -42.36 13.17 5.97
N ASN A 794 -41.86 12.39 5.01
CA ASN A 794 -42.69 11.53 4.17
C ASN A 794 -42.97 10.18 4.85
N LEU A 795 -44.12 9.59 4.53
CA LEU A 795 -44.48 8.19 4.81
C LEU A 795 -44.27 7.38 3.52
N ILE A 796 -43.39 6.39 3.49
CA ILE A 796 -43.00 5.67 2.27
C ILE A 796 -43.11 4.16 2.52
N TYR A 797 -44.17 3.54 2.00
CA TYR A 797 -44.56 2.18 2.41
C TYR A 797 -45.27 1.32 1.36
N ASP A 798 -45.30 0.00 1.53
CA ASP A 798 -45.83 -1.00 0.58
C ASP A 798 -45.23 -0.94 -0.85
N ASN A 799 -44.17 -0.15 -1.09
CA ASN A 799 -43.49 -0.15 -2.37
C ASN A 799 -42.60 -1.41 -2.50
N LEU A 800 -42.20 -1.80 -3.72
CA LEU A 800 -41.18 -2.85 -3.86
C LEU A 800 -39.81 -2.33 -3.38
N VAL A 801 -39.50 -1.06 -3.61
CA VAL A 801 -38.37 -0.30 -3.05
C VAL A 801 -38.89 1.04 -2.52
N GLY A 802 -38.45 1.52 -1.36
CA GLY A 802 -38.81 2.83 -0.81
C GLY A 802 -38.15 3.99 -1.57
N ILE A 803 -36.95 4.42 -1.13
CA ILE A 803 -36.12 5.46 -1.77
C ILE A 803 -34.91 4.80 -2.44
N GLY A 804 -34.56 5.19 -3.67
CA GLY A 804 -33.41 4.69 -4.41
C GLY A 804 -32.49 5.80 -4.96
N ASN A 805 -31.27 5.89 -4.43
CA ASN A 805 -30.23 6.82 -4.89
C ASN A 805 -29.33 6.19 -5.96
N GLY A 806 -28.99 6.95 -7.00
CA GLY A 806 -28.13 6.48 -8.10
C GLY A 806 -27.50 7.63 -8.89
N LYS A 807 -26.68 7.30 -9.90
CA LYS A 807 -26.02 8.25 -10.82
C LYS A 807 -25.49 9.49 -10.07
N ASP A 808 -24.51 9.26 -9.19
CA ASP A 808 -23.71 10.29 -8.50
C ASP A 808 -24.49 11.24 -7.54
N SER A 809 -25.78 10.98 -7.27
CA SER A 809 -26.64 11.79 -6.38
C SER A 809 -26.07 11.99 -4.97
N THR A 810 -26.22 13.21 -4.43
CA THR A 810 -25.80 13.59 -3.07
C THR A 810 -26.93 14.23 -2.23
N ALA A 811 -28.16 13.76 -2.43
CA ALA A 811 -29.36 14.25 -1.75
C ALA A 811 -29.34 14.09 -0.23
N HIS A 812 -30.15 14.91 0.47
CA HIS A 812 -30.35 14.86 1.91
C HIS A 812 -31.72 14.27 2.26
N ILE A 813 -31.71 13.09 2.86
CA ILE A 813 -32.89 12.30 3.19
C ILE A 813 -32.98 12.24 4.72
N TYR A 814 -33.93 12.95 5.33
CA TYR A 814 -34.02 13.05 6.79
C TYR A 814 -35.44 13.08 7.35
N ASN A 815 -35.65 12.69 8.61
CA ASN A 815 -36.97 12.72 9.28
C ASN A 815 -38.12 12.00 8.53
N ASN A 816 -37.86 11.02 7.67
CA ASN A 816 -38.92 10.24 6.99
C ASN A 816 -39.30 8.99 7.81
N ARG A 817 -40.54 8.51 7.64
CA ARG A 817 -40.98 7.16 8.03
C ARG A 817 -41.00 6.26 6.79
N VAL A 818 -40.05 5.34 6.68
CA VAL A 818 -39.86 4.46 5.50
C VAL A 818 -40.06 3.01 5.91
N PHE A 819 -41.25 2.45 5.68
CA PHE A 819 -41.66 1.19 6.31
C PHE A 819 -42.35 0.19 5.38
N ASP A 820 -42.34 -1.09 5.73
CA ASP A 820 -43.02 -2.19 5.00
C ASP A 820 -42.73 -2.25 3.48
N ASN A 821 -41.57 -1.78 3.02
CA ASN A 821 -41.16 -1.89 1.61
C ASN A 821 -40.51 -3.26 1.34
N LYS A 822 -40.92 -3.91 0.25
CA LYS A 822 -40.77 -5.37 0.04
C LYS A 822 -39.33 -5.84 -0.26
N ILE A 823 -38.44 -4.94 -0.69
CA ILE A 823 -37.00 -5.21 -0.89
C ILE A 823 -36.13 -4.33 0.00
N VAL A 824 -36.20 -3.00 -0.13
CA VAL A 824 -35.36 -2.07 0.66
C VAL A 824 -36.08 -0.76 0.97
N GLY A 825 -35.87 -0.22 2.17
CA GLY A 825 -36.34 1.09 2.60
C GLY A 825 -35.56 2.21 1.90
N ILE A 826 -34.26 2.36 2.16
CA ILE A 826 -33.40 3.38 1.53
C ILE A 826 -32.19 2.72 0.85
N GLY A 827 -32.17 2.70 -0.48
CA GLY A 827 -31.10 2.13 -1.31
C GLY A 827 -30.13 3.17 -1.88
N SER A 828 -28.88 2.76 -2.11
CA SER A 828 -27.83 3.55 -2.80
C SER A 828 -27.02 2.68 -3.78
N ARG A 829 -26.86 3.15 -5.02
CA ARG A 829 -26.07 2.49 -6.08
C ARG A 829 -25.27 3.47 -6.95
N GLY A 830 -24.50 2.98 -7.92
CA GLY A 830 -23.56 3.79 -8.69
C GLY A 830 -22.50 4.42 -7.78
N LYS A 831 -22.18 5.70 -7.99
CA LYS A 831 -21.28 6.52 -7.17
C LYS A 831 -22.03 7.45 -6.18
N ALA A 832 -23.30 7.17 -5.87
CA ALA A 832 -24.12 8.07 -5.04
C ALA A 832 -23.55 8.21 -3.61
N LYS A 833 -23.68 9.42 -3.04
CA LYS A 833 -23.20 9.80 -1.69
C LYS A 833 -24.28 10.57 -0.90
N PRO A 834 -25.49 10.02 -0.70
CA PRO A 834 -26.55 10.71 0.02
C PRO A 834 -26.21 10.86 1.51
N ARG A 835 -26.75 11.92 2.14
CA ARG A 835 -26.88 12.03 3.60
C ARG A 835 -28.21 11.41 4.01
N ILE A 836 -28.17 10.36 4.83
CA ILE A 836 -29.36 9.66 5.34
C ILE A 836 -29.37 9.85 6.86
N GLU A 837 -30.22 10.74 7.36
CA GLU A 837 -30.11 11.26 8.73
C GLU A 837 -31.45 11.25 9.50
N ALA A 838 -31.50 10.82 10.75
CA ALA A 838 -32.71 10.91 11.59
C ALA A 838 -34.03 10.32 10.99
N ASN A 839 -33.94 9.32 10.11
CA ASN A 839 -35.12 8.64 9.56
C ASN A 839 -35.56 7.46 10.44
N TYR A 840 -36.86 7.18 10.47
CA TYR A 840 -37.45 5.97 11.04
C TYR A 840 -37.67 4.94 9.93
N ILE A 841 -37.05 3.77 10.03
CA ILE A 841 -36.99 2.78 8.95
C ILE A 841 -37.32 1.38 9.49
N TYR A 842 -38.50 0.85 9.17
CA TYR A 842 -39.01 -0.36 9.83
C TYR A 842 -39.85 -1.32 8.99
N GLY A 843 -39.89 -2.61 9.33
CA GLY A 843 -40.70 -3.62 8.61
C GLY A 843 -40.24 -3.94 7.17
N ASN A 844 -39.26 -3.22 6.63
CA ASN A 844 -38.72 -3.47 5.29
C ASN A 844 -37.91 -4.78 5.27
N ARG A 845 -37.70 -5.37 4.09
CA ARG A 845 -36.76 -6.50 3.97
C ARG A 845 -35.30 -6.07 4.21
N LEU A 846 -34.90 -4.91 3.73
CA LEU A 846 -33.62 -4.25 4.04
C LEU A 846 -33.94 -2.84 4.51
N GLY A 847 -33.44 -2.39 5.66
CA GLY A 847 -33.67 -1.00 6.11
C GLY A 847 -32.93 0.00 5.22
N ILE A 848 -31.60 0.01 5.30
CA ILE A 848 -30.71 0.78 4.43
C ILE A 848 -29.80 -0.18 3.66
N GLY A 849 -29.66 0.02 2.34
CA GLY A 849 -28.82 -0.79 1.46
C GLY A 849 -27.85 0.05 0.62
N ALA A 850 -26.57 -0.32 0.55
CA ALA A 850 -25.59 0.30 -0.35
C ALA A 850 -24.87 -0.73 -1.21
N ARG A 851 -24.64 -0.43 -2.49
CA ARG A 851 -23.98 -1.33 -3.44
C ARG A 851 -23.17 -0.60 -4.51
N GLU A 852 -22.50 -1.41 -5.34
CA GLU A 852 -21.63 -0.98 -6.45
C GLU A 852 -20.42 -0.18 -5.96
N VAL A 853 -20.42 1.16 -6.01
CA VAL A 853 -19.34 2.04 -5.51
C VAL A 853 -19.91 3.25 -4.76
N ALA A 854 -21.10 3.09 -4.16
CA ALA A 854 -21.80 4.16 -3.44
C ALA A 854 -21.24 4.33 -2.02
N SER A 855 -21.06 5.58 -1.58
CA SER A 855 -20.48 5.94 -0.28
C SER A 855 -21.43 6.82 0.54
N PRO A 856 -22.59 6.30 1.00
CA PRO A 856 -23.56 7.06 1.78
C PRO A 856 -23.01 7.43 3.16
N GLN A 857 -23.56 8.50 3.74
CA GLN A 857 -23.34 8.91 5.12
C GLN A 857 -24.65 8.64 5.88
N ILE A 858 -24.61 7.76 6.89
CA ILE A 858 -25.79 7.22 7.58
C ILE A 858 -25.71 7.60 9.06
N LYS A 859 -26.50 8.59 9.50
CA LYS A 859 -26.34 9.20 10.82
C LYS A 859 -27.63 9.35 11.64
N GLY A 860 -27.65 8.86 12.89
CA GLY A 860 -28.77 9.13 13.81
C GLY A 860 -30.13 8.53 13.43
N ASN A 861 -30.18 7.53 12.54
CA ASN A 861 -31.44 6.92 12.10
C ASN A 861 -31.95 5.87 13.09
N HIS A 862 -33.27 5.68 13.15
CA HIS A 862 -33.96 4.67 13.94
C HIS A 862 -34.37 3.52 13.01
N ILE A 863 -33.68 2.37 13.09
CA ILE A 863 -33.76 1.27 12.12
C ILE A 863 -34.16 -0.02 12.84
N PHE A 864 -35.44 -0.40 12.75
CA PHE A 864 -36.01 -1.46 13.60
C PHE A 864 -37.03 -2.36 12.92
N LYS A 865 -37.26 -3.59 13.42
CA LYS A 865 -38.23 -4.55 12.83
C LYS A 865 -38.03 -4.88 11.33
N ASN A 866 -36.95 -4.46 10.67
CA ASN A 866 -36.63 -4.88 9.29
C ASN A 866 -36.14 -6.34 9.31
N VAL A 867 -36.05 -7.01 8.14
CA VAL A 867 -35.39 -8.33 8.11
C VAL A 867 -33.88 -8.18 8.33
N ASP A 868 -33.23 -7.36 7.51
CA ASP A 868 -31.87 -6.88 7.71
C ASP A 868 -31.88 -5.34 7.88
N GLY A 869 -31.15 -4.80 8.87
CA GLY A 869 -31.15 -3.37 9.21
C GLY A 869 -30.38 -2.51 8.21
N ILE A 870 -29.05 -2.40 8.37
CA ILE A 870 -28.15 -1.74 7.41
C ILE A 870 -27.35 -2.83 6.68
N VAL A 871 -27.29 -2.80 5.34
CA VAL A 871 -26.47 -3.74 4.55
C VAL A 871 -25.63 -3.02 3.49
N ILE A 872 -24.31 -3.19 3.58
CA ILE A 872 -23.34 -2.71 2.58
C ILE A 872 -22.87 -3.94 1.79
N SER A 873 -23.13 -4.00 0.48
CA SER A 873 -22.85 -5.18 -0.36
C SER A 873 -22.60 -4.82 -1.83
N PRO A 874 -21.42 -5.07 -2.40
CA PRO A 874 -21.12 -4.73 -3.78
C PRO A 874 -21.69 -5.75 -4.78
N LEU A 875 -22.02 -5.26 -5.98
CA LEU A 875 -22.32 -6.07 -7.17
C LEU A 875 -21.36 -5.71 -8.33
N SER A 876 -20.22 -5.08 -8.01
CA SER A 876 -19.26 -4.53 -8.98
C SER A 876 -18.02 -5.41 -9.11
N THR A 877 -17.58 -5.64 -10.35
CA THR A 877 -16.33 -6.36 -10.67
C THR A 877 -15.08 -5.45 -10.65
N ILE A 878 -15.24 -4.17 -10.31
CA ILE A 878 -14.21 -3.13 -10.47
C ILE A 878 -13.27 -3.07 -9.25
N LYS A 879 -12.15 -3.80 -9.29
CA LYS A 879 -11.16 -3.88 -8.20
C LYS A 879 -10.09 -2.77 -8.17
N LYS A 880 -10.27 -1.61 -8.84
CA LYS A 880 -9.15 -0.67 -9.13
C LYS A 880 -9.26 0.78 -8.61
N PHE A 881 -10.26 1.12 -7.80
CA PHE A 881 -10.40 2.47 -7.23
C PHE A 881 -10.92 2.43 -5.78
N ALA A 882 -10.21 3.07 -4.86
CA ALA A 882 -10.77 3.46 -3.57
C ALA A 882 -11.68 4.68 -3.77
N PHE A 883 -12.77 4.74 -3.02
CA PHE A 883 -13.73 5.84 -3.01
C PHE A 883 -13.78 6.45 -1.59
N ASP A 884 -14.64 7.45 -1.37
CA ASP A 884 -14.82 8.06 -0.05
C ASP A 884 -15.28 7.02 0.98
N ASP A 885 -14.89 7.22 2.24
CA ASP A 885 -15.20 6.30 3.34
C ASP A 885 -16.69 6.32 3.71
N ILE A 886 -17.25 5.14 3.99
CA ILE A 886 -18.65 4.99 4.41
C ILE A 886 -18.74 5.28 5.92
N LEU A 887 -19.69 6.13 6.30
CA LEU A 887 -19.91 6.51 7.69
C LEU A 887 -21.26 6.00 8.19
N ILE A 888 -21.25 5.28 9.32
CA ILE A 888 -22.42 4.80 10.03
C ILE A 888 -22.29 5.29 11.48
N GLU A 889 -22.91 6.43 11.79
CA GLU A 889 -22.75 7.15 13.06
C GLU A 889 -24.05 7.26 13.88
N ASN A 890 -23.98 6.99 15.18
CA ASN A 890 -25.02 7.32 16.16
C ASN A 890 -26.43 6.76 15.85
N ASN A 891 -26.55 5.71 15.03
CA ASN A 891 -27.84 5.12 14.66
C ASN A 891 -28.36 4.17 15.74
N LEU A 892 -29.67 4.09 15.90
CA LEU A 892 -30.38 3.12 16.75
C LEU A 892 -30.85 1.95 15.87
N VAL A 893 -30.17 0.81 15.92
CA VAL A 893 -30.37 -0.35 15.03
C VAL A 893 -30.85 -1.55 15.84
N VAL A 894 -32.17 -1.73 15.97
CA VAL A 894 -32.75 -2.59 17.02
C VAL A 894 -33.84 -3.56 16.54
N ASN A 895 -33.99 -4.71 17.17
CA ASN A 895 -35.12 -5.63 16.94
C ASN A 895 -35.32 -6.12 15.47
N ASN A 896 -34.27 -6.11 14.63
CA ASN A 896 -34.36 -6.61 13.24
C ASN A 896 -34.28 -8.16 13.18
N ASP A 897 -34.96 -8.80 12.21
CA ASP A 897 -35.23 -10.26 12.14
C ASP A 897 -33.97 -11.13 12.06
N HIS A 898 -32.92 -10.63 11.40
CA HIS A 898 -31.75 -11.42 11.00
C HIS A 898 -30.42 -10.71 11.26
N VAL A 899 -30.19 -9.51 10.73
CA VAL A 899 -28.95 -8.73 10.92
C VAL A 899 -29.25 -7.29 11.31
N GLY A 900 -28.50 -6.74 12.28
CA GLY A 900 -28.50 -5.30 12.59
C GLY A 900 -27.73 -4.51 11.53
N ILE A 901 -26.42 -4.70 11.45
CA ILE A 901 -25.52 -4.11 10.43
C ILE A 901 -24.73 -5.22 9.75
N GLY A 902 -24.82 -5.34 8.42
CA GLY A 902 -24.14 -6.35 7.61
C GLY A 902 -23.20 -5.72 6.57
N ILE A 903 -21.90 -6.00 6.65
CA ILE A 903 -20.90 -5.55 5.66
C ILE A 903 -20.38 -6.75 4.87
N THR A 904 -20.41 -6.66 3.55
CA THR A 904 -20.01 -7.74 2.63
C THR A 904 -19.04 -7.23 1.57
N SER A 905 -18.36 -8.16 0.90
CA SER A 905 -16.99 -7.95 0.45
C SER A 905 -16.82 -7.52 -1.00
N PHE A 906 -15.71 -6.81 -1.28
CA PHE A 906 -15.39 -5.97 -2.46
C PHE A 906 -15.78 -4.48 -2.37
N ASN A 907 -15.92 -3.91 -1.16
CA ASN A 907 -15.73 -2.47 -1.00
C ASN A 907 -14.23 -2.13 -0.96
N LEU A 908 -13.83 -1.00 -1.55
CA LEU A 908 -12.45 -0.47 -1.53
C LEU A 908 -12.31 0.81 -0.68
N SER A 909 -13.42 1.37 -0.20
CA SER A 909 -13.45 2.36 0.87
C SER A 909 -13.30 1.70 2.24
N LYS A 910 -12.92 2.47 3.28
CA LYS A 910 -13.11 2.04 4.66
C LYS A 910 -14.59 2.19 5.05
N VAL A 911 -14.97 1.47 6.10
CA VAL A 911 -16.28 1.64 6.74
C VAL A 911 -16.06 2.02 8.21
N PHE A 912 -16.59 3.16 8.63
CA PHE A 912 -16.60 3.61 10.01
C PHE A 912 -17.97 3.35 10.62
N ILE A 913 -18.01 2.65 11.75
CA ILE A 913 -19.20 2.28 12.51
C ILE A 913 -18.98 2.83 13.92
N LYS A 914 -19.53 4.01 14.22
CA LYS A 914 -19.21 4.76 15.44
C LYS A 914 -20.45 5.18 16.23
N GLY A 915 -20.42 5.00 17.56
CA GLY A 915 -21.47 5.53 18.46
C GLY A 915 -22.88 4.95 18.29
N ASN A 916 -23.05 3.86 17.53
CA ASN A 916 -24.37 3.26 17.26
C ASN A 916 -24.84 2.37 18.42
N THR A 917 -26.16 2.27 18.60
CA THR A 917 -26.80 1.31 19.52
C THR A 917 -27.41 0.16 18.73
N ILE A 918 -26.82 -1.03 18.82
CA ILE A 918 -27.16 -2.22 18.03
C ILE A 918 -27.75 -3.29 18.98
N HIS A 919 -29.06 -3.29 19.15
CA HIS A 919 -29.75 -4.00 20.24
C HIS A 919 -30.75 -5.07 19.79
N SER A 920 -30.72 -6.26 20.41
CA SER A 920 -31.75 -7.30 20.26
C SER A 920 -32.06 -7.75 18.82
N ASN A 921 -31.09 -7.69 17.90
CA ASN A 921 -31.24 -8.15 16.51
C ASN A 921 -31.09 -9.69 16.38
N ASN A 922 -31.49 -10.20 15.21
CA ASN A 922 -31.75 -11.62 14.91
C ASN A 922 -32.95 -12.19 15.69
N THR A 923 -34.05 -11.43 15.77
CA THR A 923 -35.27 -11.86 16.50
C THR A 923 -35.87 -13.15 15.92
N GLY A 924 -35.86 -13.30 14.59
CA GLY A 924 -36.39 -14.40 13.78
C GLY A 924 -35.77 -15.78 13.99
N ASN A 925 -34.86 -15.93 14.96
CA ASN A 925 -34.32 -17.22 15.39
C ASN A 925 -33.48 -17.95 14.31
N ARG A 926 -32.97 -17.20 13.31
CA ARG A 926 -32.14 -17.72 12.22
C ARG A 926 -30.75 -18.03 12.76
N LYS A 927 -30.55 -19.29 13.17
CA LYS A 927 -29.31 -19.80 13.81
C LYS A 927 -28.03 -19.70 12.97
N ILE A 928 -28.10 -19.30 11.71
CA ILE A 928 -26.97 -19.28 10.79
C ILE A 928 -26.92 -17.92 10.07
N ARG A 929 -25.80 -17.20 10.22
CA ARG A 929 -25.43 -15.95 9.51
C ARG A 929 -26.13 -14.64 9.92
N GLY A 930 -26.96 -14.65 10.96
CA GLY A 930 -27.50 -13.42 11.59
C GLY A 930 -26.69 -12.92 12.80
N GLY A 931 -26.95 -11.68 13.26
CA GLY A 931 -26.26 -11.07 14.42
C GLY A 931 -26.49 -9.56 14.56
N GLY A 932 -25.80 -8.92 15.53
CA GLY A 932 -25.78 -7.47 15.71
C GLY A 932 -25.02 -6.77 14.59
N LEU A 933 -23.69 -6.83 14.62
CA LEU A 933 -22.79 -6.44 13.54
C LEU A 933 -22.20 -7.70 12.89
N VAL A 934 -22.33 -7.84 11.57
CA VAL A 934 -21.87 -9.01 10.79
C VAL A 934 -20.99 -8.54 9.63
N LEU A 935 -19.82 -9.16 9.48
CA LEU A 935 -18.81 -8.84 8.48
C LEU A 935 -18.43 -10.11 7.67
N GLY A 936 -17.99 -9.96 6.42
CA GLY A 936 -17.32 -11.04 5.67
C GLY A 936 -18.20 -12.21 5.21
N TYR A 937 -19.50 -12.01 5.07
CA TYR A 937 -20.46 -13.01 4.57
C TYR A 937 -21.45 -12.34 3.60
N PRO A 938 -21.83 -12.91 2.43
CA PRO A 938 -21.55 -14.27 1.95
C PRO A 938 -20.24 -14.43 1.16
N GLN A 939 -19.35 -13.44 1.18
CA GLN A 939 -18.06 -13.46 0.47
C GLN A 939 -16.93 -12.98 1.38
N PRO A 940 -15.71 -13.55 1.27
CA PRO A 940 -14.56 -13.19 2.11
C PRO A 940 -14.01 -11.77 1.87
N ALA A 941 -13.42 -11.16 2.90
CA ALA A 941 -13.25 -9.71 3.01
C ALA A 941 -11.82 -9.21 2.86
N THR A 942 -11.65 -8.12 2.10
CA THR A 942 -10.37 -7.42 1.85
C THR A 942 -10.46 -5.91 2.14
N TYR A 943 -11.38 -5.51 3.03
CA TYR A 943 -11.62 -4.13 3.46
C TYR A 943 -11.28 -3.91 4.93
N THR A 944 -11.02 -2.65 5.31
CA THR A 944 -10.88 -2.23 6.71
C THR A 944 -12.21 -1.68 7.21
N VAL A 945 -12.63 -2.16 8.38
CA VAL A 945 -13.77 -1.62 9.13
C VAL A 945 -13.27 -1.14 10.50
N VAL A 946 -13.69 0.07 10.87
CA VAL A 946 -13.40 0.71 12.15
C VAL A 946 -14.70 0.72 12.94
N VAL A 947 -14.69 0.05 14.09
CA VAL A 947 -15.83 -0.07 15.00
C VAL A 947 -15.41 0.59 16.31
N GLU A 948 -16.02 1.72 16.66
CA GLU A 948 -15.65 2.54 17.82
C GLU A 948 -16.85 3.01 18.63
N GLU A 949 -16.77 3.00 19.97
CA GLU A 949 -17.74 3.69 20.85
C GLU A 949 -19.21 3.22 20.70
N ASN A 950 -19.48 2.04 20.13
CA ASN A 950 -20.84 1.51 19.93
C ASN A 950 -21.33 0.72 21.16
N ILE A 951 -22.66 0.65 21.35
CA ILE A 951 -23.33 -0.22 22.33
C ILE A 951 -23.96 -1.40 21.56
N ILE A 952 -23.51 -2.64 21.79
CA ILE A 952 -23.93 -3.81 21.00
C ILE A 952 -24.44 -4.91 21.92
N THR A 953 -25.76 -5.00 22.11
CA THR A 953 -26.34 -5.74 23.24
C THR A 953 -27.51 -6.65 22.89
N ASN A 954 -27.67 -7.75 23.64
CA ASN A 954 -28.81 -8.69 23.56
C ASN A 954 -29.07 -9.37 22.19
N ASN A 955 -28.14 -9.30 21.23
CA ASN A 955 -28.32 -9.89 19.89
C ASN A 955 -28.24 -11.44 19.93
N LYS A 956 -29.16 -12.12 19.22
CA LYS A 956 -29.56 -13.54 19.47
C LYS A 956 -28.63 -14.63 18.89
N VAL A 957 -27.65 -14.27 18.07
CA VAL A 957 -26.58 -15.20 17.64
C VAL A 957 -25.25 -14.67 18.13
N ALA A 958 -24.91 -13.42 17.77
CA ALA A 958 -23.77 -12.74 18.38
C ALA A 958 -23.84 -11.22 18.27
N GLY A 959 -23.05 -10.54 19.10
CA GLY A 959 -22.86 -9.08 19.09
C GLY A 959 -22.07 -8.62 17.86
N ILE A 960 -20.77 -8.91 17.81
CA ILE A 960 -19.96 -8.74 16.59
C ILE A 960 -19.60 -10.10 16.00
N VAL A 961 -19.71 -10.22 14.67
CA VAL A 961 -19.37 -11.41 13.89
C VAL A 961 -18.45 -11.03 12.74
N ASN A 962 -17.34 -11.74 12.58
CA ASN A 962 -16.45 -11.56 11.42
C ASN A 962 -16.25 -12.91 10.72
N TYR A 963 -16.98 -13.13 9.64
CA TYR A 963 -16.93 -14.39 8.89
C TYR A 963 -15.72 -14.44 7.94
N LEU A 964 -15.18 -15.64 7.79
CA LEU A 964 -14.07 -15.98 6.90
C LEU A 964 -14.54 -16.25 5.46
N GLY A 965 -15.76 -15.88 5.08
CA GLY A 965 -16.44 -16.40 3.88
C GLY A 965 -17.11 -17.77 4.08
N PRO A 966 -17.70 -18.35 3.02
CA PRO A 966 -18.32 -19.68 3.04
C PRO A 966 -17.27 -20.81 2.93
N ASP A 967 -17.65 -22.04 3.22
CA ASP A 967 -16.73 -23.20 3.35
C ASP A 967 -15.88 -23.48 2.09
N ASN A 968 -16.38 -23.10 0.91
CA ASN A 968 -15.67 -23.26 -0.38
C ASN A 968 -14.67 -22.12 -0.68
N PHE A 969 -14.71 -21.02 0.09
CA PHE A 969 -13.91 -19.81 -0.10
C PHE A 969 -13.50 -19.20 1.26
N GLN A 970 -12.93 -20.03 2.15
CA GLN A 970 -12.40 -19.55 3.43
C GLN A 970 -11.13 -18.69 3.22
N GLN A 971 -11.14 -17.48 3.79
CA GLN A 971 -10.08 -16.47 3.74
C GLN A 971 -10.09 -15.67 5.05
N ALA A 972 -9.18 -14.72 5.24
CA ALA A 972 -9.31 -13.76 6.33
C ALA A 972 -10.66 -13.01 6.30
N GLY A 973 -11.22 -12.75 7.47
CA GLY A 973 -12.35 -11.82 7.63
C GLY A 973 -11.93 -10.37 7.42
N ALA A 974 -12.86 -9.44 7.62
CA ALA A 974 -12.57 -8.01 7.47
C ALA A 974 -11.47 -7.57 8.44
N ASN A 975 -10.61 -6.64 8.02
CA ASN A 975 -9.62 -6.03 8.92
C ASN A 975 -10.36 -5.11 9.91
N LEU A 976 -10.67 -5.66 11.07
CA LEU A 976 -11.52 -5.08 12.09
C LEU A 976 -10.66 -4.37 13.16
N LEU A 977 -10.73 -3.04 13.20
CA LEU A 977 -10.37 -2.29 14.40
C LEU A 977 -11.62 -2.24 15.30
N ASN A 978 -11.50 -2.72 16.53
CA ASN A 978 -12.56 -2.72 17.54
C ASN A 978 -12.03 -2.10 18.84
N ASP A 979 -12.46 -0.89 19.16
CA ASP A 979 -11.96 -0.08 20.28
C ASP A 979 -13.12 0.61 21.02
N ARG A 980 -13.11 0.58 22.36
CA ARG A 980 -14.11 1.25 23.21
C ARG A 980 -15.57 0.87 22.91
N ASN A 981 -15.82 -0.37 22.49
CA ASN A 981 -17.19 -0.88 22.19
C ASN A 981 -17.76 -1.67 23.37
N ASN A 982 -19.00 -1.36 23.71
CA ASN A 982 -19.69 -1.84 24.89
C ASN A 982 -20.60 -3.03 24.53
N VAL A 983 -20.11 -4.26 24.70
CA VAL A 983 -20.70 -5.48 24.11
C VAL A 983 -21.09 -6.50 25.20
N TRP A 984 -22.39 -6.60 25.53
CA TRP A 984 -22.91 -7.50 26.58
C TRP A 984 -24.26 -8.15 26.25
N GLY A 985 -24.64 -9.20 26.97
CA GLY A 985 -25.98 -9.81 26.92
C GLY A 985 -26.34 -10.53 25.62
N ASN A 986 -25.51 -10.42 24.57
CA ASN A 986 -25.63 -11.18 23.34
C ASN A 986 -25.43 -12.69 23.62
N THR A 987 -26.02 -13.56 22.81
CA THR A 987 -25.84 -15.03 22.95
C THR A 987 -24.37 -15.44 22.84
N VAL A 988 -23.58 -14.74 22.03
CA VAL A 988 -22.12 -14.67 22.11
C VAL A 988 -21.70 -13.22 21.85
N ASN A 989 -20.89 -12.58 22.70
CA ASN A 989 -20.51 -11.18 22.43
C ASN A 989 -19.70 -11.03 21.13
N TYR A 990 -18.82 -12.00 20.82
CA TYR A 990 -17.93 -11.97 19.65
C TYR A 990 -17.83 -13.37 19.03
N LEU A 991 -18.10 -13.52 17.72
CA LEU A 991 -18.19 -14.81 17.03
C LEU A 991 -17.35 -14.87 15.75
N ASN A 992 -16.60 -15.97 15.56
CA ASN A 992 -15.66 -16.20 14.46
C ASN A 992 -14.56 -15.13 14.29
N CYS A 993 -14.45 -14.20 15.24
CA CYS A 993 -13.62 -13.01 15.16
C CYS A 993 -12.11 -13.27 15.26
N GLN A 994 -11.44 -13.58 14.14
CA GLN A 994 -10.02 -13.29 13.96
C GLN A 994 -9.45 -13.50 12.55
N ALA A 995 -8.54 -12.59 12.19
CA ALA A 995 -7.14 -12.97 12.01
C ALA A 995 -6.30 -12.14 13.02
N GLY A 996 -5.27 -12.73 13.65
CA GLY A 996 -4.36 -11.99 14.56
C GLY A 996 -4.72 -11.97 16.05
N GLY A 997 -5.03 -13.11 16.67
CA GLY A 997 -5.31 -13.19 18.12
C GLY A 997 -4.09 -13.06 19.03
N HIS A 998 -4.25 -12.77 20.33
CA HIS A 998 -5.50 -12.58 21.10
C HIS A 998 -5.58 -11.11 21.58
N GLY A 999 -6.79 -10.53 21.61
CA GLY A 999 -7.03 -9.19 22.22
C GLY A 999 -7.51 -8.08 21.28
N LEU A 1000 -7.80 -8.36 20.00
CA LEU A 1000 -8.37 -7.37 19.06
C LEU A 1000 -9.90 -7.44 18.90
N CYS A 1001 -10.53 -8.52 19.36
CA CYS A 1001 -11.99 -8.70 19.34
C CYS A 1001 -12.56 -9.00 20.73
N GLN A 1002 -11.80 -8.65 21.76
CA GLN A 1002 -12.33 -8.07 22.98
C GLN A 1002 -11.77 -6.65 22.99
N ASP A 1003 -12.53 -5.66 23.44
CA ASP A 1003 -12.01 -4.31 23.57
C ASP A 1003 -10.88 -4.29 24.62
N PRO A 1004 -9.61 -3.98 24.24
CA PRO A 1004 -8.47 -4.08 25.14
C PRO A 1004 -8.51 -3.05 26.28
N ASN A 1005 -9.38 -2.03 26.17
CA ASN A 1005 -9.60 -1.02 27.20
C ASN A 1005 -10.81 -1.36 28.10
N PHE A 1006 -11.59 -2.41 27.79
CA PHE A 1006 -12.75 -2.81 28.57
C PHE A 1006 -12.36 -3.70 29.75
N THR A 1007 -11.85 -3.08 30.81
CA THR A 1007 -11.97 -3.65 32.17
C THR A 1007 -13.46 -3.79 32.45
N GLY A 1008 -13.99 -4.99 32.28
CA GLY A 1008 -15.44 -5.20 32.33
C GLY A 1008 -16.03 -4.89 33.69
N LEU A 1009 -17.36 -4.72 33.72
CA LEU A 1009 -18.12 -4.86 34.95
C LEU A 1009 -17.79 -6.23 35.55
N ASP A 1010 -17.03 -6.18 36.63
CA ASP A 1010 -16.52 -7.29 37.41
C ASP A 1010 -17.65 -8.20 37.91
N ALA A 1011 -17.32 -9.45 38.23
CA ALA A 1011 -18.33 -10.45 38.58
C ALA A 1011 -19.18 -10.04 39.81
N GLU A 1012 -18.61 -9.28 40.76
CA GLU A 1012 -19.36 -8.68 41.87
C GLU A 1012 -20.39 -7.65 41.38
N ASN A 1013 -20.02 -6.77 40.46
CA ASN A 1013 -20.96 -5.81 39.88
C ASN A 1013 -22.00 -6.46 38.94
N MET A 1014 -21.67 -7.55 38.23
CA MET A 1014 -22.68 -8.36 37.52
C MET A 1014 -23.65 -9.10 38.46
N GLN A 1015 -23.25 -9.35 39.71
CA GLN A 1015 -24.13 -9.96 40.71
C GLN A 1015 -25.03 -8.89 41.36
N LYS A 1016 -24.48 -7.72 41.70
CA LYS A 1016 -25.26 -6.54 42.14
C LYS A 1016 -26.28 -6.09 41.09
N SER A 1017 -25.97 -6.16 39.80
CA SER A 1017 -26.91 -5.84 38.71
C SER A 1017 -28.04 -6.88 38.53
N ARG A 1018 -28.07 -7.95 39.31
CA ARG A 1018 -29.15 -8.97 39.34
C ARG A 1018 -29.97 -8.91 40.62
N GLU A 1019 -29.48 -8.25 41.65
CA GLU A 1019 -30.24 -7.95 42.85
C GLU A 1019 -31.18 -6.76 42.55
N LYS A 1020 -32.37 -6.74 43.15
CA LYS A 1020 -33.30 -5.61 42.95
C LYS A 1020 -32.68 -4.34 43.56
N PRO A 1021 -32.89 -3.15 42.95
CA PRO A 1021 -32.31 -1.91 43.46
C PRO A 1021 -32.72 -1.67 44.92
N VAL A 1022 -31.73 -1.62 45.80
CA VAL A 1022 -31.86 -1.03 47.14
C VAL A 1022 -31.33 0.41 47.01
N ASP A 1023 -32.17 1.37 47.37
CA ASP A 1023 -31.92 2.82 47.32
C ASP A 1023 -31.46 3.42 45.98
N GLY A 1024 -32.41 3.49 45.04
CA GLY A 1024 -32.69 4.71 44.27
C GLY A 1024 -31.75 5.13 43.13
N ALA A 1025 -30.54 4.59 43.04
CA ALA A 1025 -29.55 4.98 42.03
C ALA A 1025 -29.70 4.22 40.70
N ALA A 1026 -30.66 4.61 39.87
CA ALA A 1026 -30.64 4.23 38.46
C ALA A 1026 -29.51 4.98 37.72
N VAL A 1027 -28.76 4.30 36.87
CA VAL A 1027 -27.75 4.95 36.00
C VAL A 1027 -28.47 5.56 34.80
N ASP A 1028 -28.90 6.81 34.95
CA ASP A 1028 -29.51 7.58 33.86
C ASP A 1028 -28.46 7.87 32.78
N ILE A 1029 -28.70 7.37 31.57
CA ILE A 1029 -27.85 7.56 30.39
C ILE A 1029 -28.38 8.63 29.43
N GLY A 1030 -29.12 9.62 29.95
CA GLY A 1030 -29.17 10.97 29.38
C GLY A 1030 -30.04 11.17 28.15
N TYR A 1031 -30.83 10.16 27.76
CA TYR A 1031 -31.92 10.29 26.79
C TYR A 1031 -33.21 9.78 27.42
N GLN A 1032 -33.93 10.66 28.11
CA GLN A 1032 -35.31 10.42 28.48
C GLN A 1032 -36.20 10.74 27.26
N PHE A 1033 -36.93 9.73 26.79
CA PHE A 1033 -37.97 9.90 25.78
C PHE A 1033 -39.17 10.63 26.41
N ASN A 1034 -39.50 11.83 25.95
CA ASN A 1034 -40.75 12.47 26.34
C ASN A 1034 -41.92 11.82 25.57
N GLU A 1035 -43.02 11.47 26.25
CA GLU A 1035 -44.21 10.90 25.60
C GLU A 1035 -44.82 11.83 24.52
N SER A 1036 -44.54 13.14 24.59
CA SER A 1036 -44.91 14.13 23.57
C SER A 1036 -44.40 13.76 22.18
N ASP A 1037 -43.17 13.26 22.11
CA ASP A 1037 -42.44 13.07 20.84
C ASP A 1037 -42.96 11.84 20.07
N PHE A 1038 -43.72 11.00 20.77
CA PHE A 1038 -44.35 9.79 20.27
C PHE A 1038 -45.87 9.91 20.20
N SER A 1039 -46.45 11.06 20.57
CA SER A 1039 -47.89 11.28 20.74
C SER A 1039 -48.74 10.83 19.54
N GLU A 1040 -48.29 11.10 18.30
CA GLU A 1040 -48.97 10.68 17.06
C GLU A 1040 -48.82 9.20 16.67
N LEU A 1041 -47.97 8.42 17.35
CA LEU A 1041 -47.74 7.03 16.94
C LEU A 1041 -48.94 6.11 17.27
N PRO A 1042 -49.30 5.18 16.37
CA PRO A 1042 -50.22 4.08 16.65
C PRO A 1042 -49.82 3.29 17.91
N PRO A 1043 -50.76 2.70 18.67
CA PRO A 1043 -50.44 1.93 19.88
C PRO A 1043 -49.44 0.78 19.64
N GLU A 1044 -49.50 0.14 18.48
CA GLU A 1044 -48.62 -0.97 18.09
C GLU A 1044 -47.20 -0.51 17.66
N GLU A 1045 -47.02 0.78 17.37
CA GLU A 1045 -45.71 1.41 17.18
C GLU A 1045 -45.16 1.96 18.50
N LYS A 1046 -46.02 2.49 19.39
CA LYS A 1046 -45.65 2.86 20.78
C LYS A 1046 -45.19 1.67 21.61
N ALA A 1047 -45.77 0.49 21.40
CA ALA A 1047 -45.36 -0.75 22.05
C ALA A 1047 -44.18 -1.47 21.34
N ALA A 1048 -43.51 -0.80 20.40
CA ALA A 1048 -42.41 -1.34 19.60
C ALA A 1048 -41.08 -0.59 19.72
N LEU A 1049 -41.15 0.65 20.20
CA LEU A 1049 -40.04 1.47 20.69
C LEU A 1049 -39.73 1.10 22.15
#